data_AF-A0A2S9SYA9-F1
#
_entry.id   AF-A0A2S9SYA9-F1
#
_cell.length_a   1.000
_cell.length_b   1.000
_cell.length_c   1.000
_cell.angle_alpha   90.00
_cell.angle_beta   90.00
_cell.angle_gamma   90.00
#
_symmetry.space_group_name_H-M   'P 1'
#
loop_
_entity.id
_entity.type
_entity.pdbx_description
1 polymer ?
#
loop_
_entity_poly.entity_id
_entity_poly.type
_entity_poly.pdbx_seq_one_letter_code
_entity_poly.pdbx_strand_id
1 'polypeptide(L)'
;MTTGDDTVTGTVGTLNSNDIIQDKSTTDNDTLNASINDTTATGIKPTLKNIENVNLTWTSNAGLEFNAVNSTGNTFNLTGTALAFSGDATIDEVGTNDVNADSTISGTLNLIKVVNSTVDAGAATTITMTAGTATTVGQKTTADVTVNNNVTGFTNTVENLTLRASEDGLKVTDNGASAIGDQLTVAGDKSFTYKGIVDKEKIVNELTAGTLTVQADDAGAIDVSKIDADVIELMGVHTGTTVADNQNILLKTATFNSAIVAADGVTNATVNIKNQHTAAAITKIDVSDSDIATLNLEADEITTVSVLQLAAQNNVNITGDSKTTITAMTGTTGAVSIDASKLTGEFVVTSTTVNVATGIVGSSTAKNTITTGATTANVTVITGSADDTITGGNTTAGTLTINAGDGKNTVDAKALTTGTAKITTGSGNDTIDLSKLTTTGKATVTSGAGDDTIDLSALAGGKATITAGAGDDKVTVDAAFTAATEFKYDGGTGTDTLVVGTAAIDLKDAKIFELTSVENLTIFNGSTLAGWQLDGKSYEIKSDGNNKTLKISIENPNNAAAITTDLSKLAFSTSTTSNFSSVEITGKDNVADTIYGTKMNDTIDAGSGAKDVINISAGGNNIILINAGDSTYTSTVDRMDAITGFHAVTKANGADLLKFTTAGAIGNGAADTDVKGAITNGTGLESVVANISTSGILSISGKDAGAIDTLAEWMVVAETVLEDGSLVAGATTAFQFSGNTYVYHVSAAATNAVTTAEIIQLVGVTGVAGLALDGNADFAEGAANTILIG
;
A
#
# COMPACT_ATOMS: atom_id res chain seq x y z
N MET A 1 -7.32 35.47 77.65
CA MET A 1 -8.70 35.93 77.66
C MET A 1 -9.38 35.10 78.75
N THR A 2 -10.68 34.86 78.73
CA THR A 2 -11.39 34.00 79.68
C THR A 2 -11.23 32.55 79.25
N THR A 3 -12.26 31.70 79.39
CA THR A 3 -12.24 30.31 78.89
C THR A 3 -13.41 30.07 77.94
N GLY A 4 -13.95 31.16 77.39
CA GLY A 4 -15.00 31.14 76.40
C GLY A 4 -14.76 32.31 75.44
N ASP A 5 -15.50 32.32 74.34
CA ASP A 5 -15.33 33.25 73.23
C ASP A 5 -15.29 34.72 73.70
N ASP A 6 -14.12 35.33 73.61
CA ASP A 6 -13.90 36.72 73.96
C ASP A 6 -13.65 37.57 72.71
N THR A 7 -14.00 38.86 72.82
CA THR A 7 -13.69 39.85 71.78
C THR A 7 -12.98 41.04 72.37
N VAL A 8 -11.77 41.31 71.89
CA VAL A 8 -10.98 42.50 72.20
C VAL A 8 -11.04 43.45 71.00
N THR A 9 -11.46 44.69 71.21
CA THR A 9 -11.48 45.71 70.13
C THR A 9 -10.66 46.92 70.55
N GLY A 10 -9.60 47.19 69.80
CA GLY A 10 -8.77 48.37 69.94
C GLY A 10 -9.28 49.54 69.11
N THR A 11 -9.11 50.76 69.62
CA THR A 11 -9.32 51.97 68.80
C THR A 11 -8.18 52.10 67.78
N VAL A 12 -8.34 52.90 66.72
CA VAL A 12 -7.29 53.10 65.71
C VAL A 12 -5.95 53.50 66.34
N GLY A 13 -4.88 52.79 65.99
CA GLY A 13 -3.51 53.07 66.44
C GLY A 13 -3.20 52.65 67.88
N THR A 14 -4.05 51.87 68.54
CA THR A 14 -3.81 51.45 69.93
C THR A 14 -3.01 50.16 70.07
N LEU A 15 -2.93 49.32 69.03
CA LEU A 15 -2.11 48.11 69.06
C LEU A 15 -0.64 48.46 68.79
N ASN A 16 0.21 48.22 69.78
CA ASN A 16 1.63 48.58 69.81
C ASN A 16 2.51 47.37 70.09
N SER A 17 3.82 47.51 69.83
CA SER A 17 4.80 46.44 70.02
C SER A 17 4.94 45.91 71.45
N ASN A 18 4.47 46.62 72.47
CA ASN A 18 4.55 46.19 73.87
C ASN A 18 3.27 45.52 74.38
N ASP A 19 2.23 45.46 73.55
CA ASP A 19 0.96 44.89 73.97
C ASP A 19 1.05 43.36 74.07
N ILE A 20 0.38 42.82 75.08
CA ILE A 20 0.32 41.40 75.36
C ILE A 20 -1.15 41.01 75.46
N ILE A 21 -1.62 40.24 74.49
CA ILE A 21 -2.97 39.67 74.46
C ILE A 21 -2.78 38.17 74.32
N GLN A 22 -3.11 37.43 75.36
CA GLN A 22 -2.90 35.99 75.40
C GLN A 22 -4.18 35.34 75.86
N ASP A 23 -4.55 34.29 75.15
CA ASP A 23 -5.51 33.33 75.64
C ASP A 23 -4.87 32.04 76.14
N LYS A 24 -5.49 31.47 77.18
CA LYS A 24 -5.02 30.26 77.86
C LYS A 24 -5.82 29.03 77.44
N SER A 25 -7.02 29.23 76.92
CA SER A 25 -7.81 28.21 76.28
C SER A 25 -7.32 28.04 74.83
N THR A 26 -7.73 26.93 74.24
CA THR A 26 -7.42 26.53 72.84
C THR A 26 -8.63 25.85 72.22
N THR A 27 -9.82 26.07 72.79
CA THR A 27 -11.05 25.31 72.49
C THR A 27 -12.26 26.20 72.25
N ASP A 28 -12.14 27.47 72.59
CA ASP A 28 -13.03 28.59 72.32
C ASP A 28 -12.58 29.31 71.04
N ASN A 29 -13.33 30.35 70.66
CA ASN A 29 -13.09 31.12 69.45
C ASN A 29 -12.97 32.61 69.76
N ASP A 30 -11.74 33.07 69.93
CA ASP A 30 -11.40 34.42 70.34
C ASP A 30 -11.20 35.36 69.15
N THR A 31 -11.52 36.65 69.34
CA THR A 31 -11.37 37.69 68.31
C THR A 31 -10.65 38.94 68.82
N LEU A 32 -9.65 39.40 68.08
CA LEU A 32 -9.01 40.70 68.21
C LEU A 32 -9.33 41.56 66.98
N ASN A 33 -9.97 42.71 67.19
CA ASN A 33 -10.12 43.75 66.18
C ASN A 33 -9.12 44.87 66.44
N ALA A 34 -8.15 45.05 65.55
CA ALA A 34 -7.13 46.08 65.66
C ALA A 34 -7.02 46.88 64.36
N SER A 35 -7.03 48.21 64.48
CA SER A 35 -6.72 49.10 63.36
C SER A 35 -5.32 49.68 63.50
N ILE A 36 -4.50 49.50 62.48
CA ILE A 36 -3.08 49.85 62.46
C ILE A 36 -2.83 50.95 61.41
N ASN A 37 -1.98 51.91 61.75
CA ASN A 37 -1.52 52.98 60.85
C ASN A 37 -0.01 53.22 60.94
N ASP A 38 0.73 52.32 61.60
CA ASP A 38 2.17 52.41 61.78
C ASP A 38 2.88 52.14 60.44
N THR A 39 3.74 53.05 59.99
CA THR A 39 4.47 52.90 58.72
C THR A 39 5.95 52.57 58.94
N THR A 40 6.32 52.04 60.11
CA THR A 40 7.68 51.59 60.37
C THR A 40 8.00 50.32 59.57
N ALA A 41 9.15 50.34 58.89
CA ALA A 41 9.62 49.29 57.97
C ALA A 41 9.90 47.91 58.62
N THR A 42 9.60 47.74 59.92
CA THR A 42 9.77 46.47 60.65
C THR A 42 8.45 45.91 61.17
N GLY A 43 7.34 46.60 60.90
CA GLY A 43 6.03 46.33 61.49
C GLY A 43 5.98 46.48 63.02
N ILE A 44 4.77 46.44 63.56
CA ILE A 44 4.53 46.30 65.01
C ILE A 44 4.70 44.83 65.44
N LYS A 45 5.19 44.60 66.67
CA LYS A 45 5.51 43.25 67.21
C LYS A 45 4.84 42.90 68.55
N PRO A 46 3.50 43.00 68.67
CA PRO A 46 2.79 42.63 69.90
C PRO A 46 2.96 41.13 70.22
N THR A 47 2.70 40.75 71.47
CA THR A 47 2.64 39.34 71.89
C THR A 47 1.19 38.86 71.82
N LEU A 48 0.84 38.09 70.78
CA LEU A 48 -0.51 37.55 70.56
C LEU A 48 -0.48 36.02 70.64
N LYS A 49 -1.26 35.40 71.53
CA LYS A 49 -1.25 33.94 71.68
C LYS A 49 -2.66 33.37 71.73
N ASN A 50 -2.88 32.31 70.95
CA ASN A 50 -4.13 31.55 70.90
C ASN A 50 -5.35 32.46 70.62
N ILE A 51 -5.26 33.32 69.61
CA ILE A 51 -6.40 34.16 69.19
C ILE A 51 -6.81 33.71 67.80
N GLU A 52 -7.92 32.99 67.70
CA GLU A 52 -8.38 32.37 66.45
C GLU A 52 -8.69 33.41 65.36
N ASN A 53 -9.04 34.64 65.71
CA ASN A 53 -9.35 35.69 64.72
C ASN A 53 -8.66 37.01 65.07
N VAL A 54 -7.50 37.28 64.48
CA VAL A 54 -6.79 38.56 64.60
C VAL A 54 -7.07 39.43 63.37
N ASN A 55 -8.10 40.26 63.45
CA ASN A 55 -8.51 41.18 62.40
C ASN A 55 -7.64 42.45 62.42
N LEU A 56 -6.74 42.56 61.44
CA LEU A 56 -5.83 43.68 61.24
C LEU A 56 -6.35 44.60 60.12
N THR A 57 -6.91 45.75 60.50
CA THR A 57 -7.39 46.76 59.56
C THR A 57 -6.34 47.87 59.35
N TRP A 58 -5.73 47.90 58.17
CA TRP A 58 -4.72 48.87 57.78
C TRP A 58 -5.35 50.16 57.24
N THR A 59 -4.98 51.29 57.85
CA THR A 59 -5.55 52.62 57.53
C THR A 59 -4.54 53.57 56.87
N SER A 60 -3.33 53.11 56.58
CA SER A 60 -2.29 53.86 55.88
C SER A 60 -2.28 53.58 54.37
N ASN A 61 -1.71 54.51 53.58
CA ASN A 61 -1.50 54.32 52.13
C ASN A 61 -0.27 53.44 51.81
N ALA A 62 0.63 53.23 52.77
CA ALA A 62 1.77 52.32 52.61
C ALA A 62 1.32 50.85 52.68
N GLY A 63 2.19 49.92 52.28
CA GLY A 63 1.94 48.48 52.47
C GLY A 63 1.71 48.13 53.95
N LEU A 64 0.90 47.10 54.20
CA LEU A 64 0.65 46.57 55.54
C LEU A 64 1.92 45.86 56.01
N GLU A 65 2.43 46.21 57.19
CA GLU A 65 3.57 45.54 57.80
C GLU A 65 3.27 45.10 59.23
N PHE A 66 3.44 43.81 59.51
CA PHE A 66 3.23 43.21 60.83
C PHE A 66 4.33 42.20 61.14
N ASN A 67 4.77 42.12 62.40
CA ASN A 67 5.80 41.17 62.83
C ASN A 67 5.25 40.23 63.91
N ALA A 68 5.14 38.95 63.57
CA ALA A 68 4.55 37.90 64.40
C ALA A 68 5.57 37.16 65.29
N VAL A 69 6.78 37.70 65.51
CA VAL A 69 7.86 37.00 66.25
C VAL A 69 7.47 36.51 67.65
N ASN A 70 6.56 37.22 68.31
CA ASN A 70 6.07 36.87 69.65
C ASN A 70 4.69 36.21 69.63
N SER A 71 4.19 35.85 68.45
CA SER A 71 2.83 35.41 68.22
C SER A 71 2.75 33.93 67.83
N THR A 72 1.82 33.19 68.43
CA THR A 72 1.64 31.75 68.17
C THR A 72 0.17 31.34 68.27
N GLY A 73 -0.30 30.48 67.36
CA GLY A 73 -1.66 29.94 67.40
C GLY A 73 -2.71 30.99 67.04
N ASN A 74 -2.41 31.90 66.11
CA ASN A 74 -3.34 32.92 65.67
C ASN A 74 -3.64 32.79 64.17
N THR A 75 -4.79 33.31 63.75
CA THR A 75 -5.10 33.56 62.32
C THR A 75 -5.19 35.06 62.09
N PHE A 76 -4.28 35.60 61.27
CA PHE A 76 -4.23 37.03 60.95
C PHE A 76 -5.10 37.34 59.73
N ASN A 77 -6.24 38.00 59.94
CA ASN A 77 -7.12 38.47 58.87
C ASN A 77 -6.74 39.90 58.46
N LEU A 78 -6.37 40.11 57.20
CA LEU A 78 -5.78 41.36 56.69
C LEU A 78 -6.75 42.12 55.79
N THR A 79 -6.97 43.40 56.12
CA THR A 79 -7.83 44.30 55.34
C THR A 79 -7.20 45.68 55.24
N GLY A 80 -7.10 46.24 54.04
CA GLY A 80 -6.73 47.64 53.78
C GLY A 80 -7.95 48.52 53.52
N THR A 81 -8.09 49.63 54.24
CA THR A 81 -9.25 50.55 54.07
C THR A 81 -8.87 51.92 53.51
N ALA A 82 -7.57 52.19 53.33
CA ALA A 82 -7.12 53.47 52.79
C ALA A 82 -7.44 53.58 51.29
N LEU A 83 -7.96 54.74 50.85
CA LEU A 83 -8.35 54.98 49.46
C LEU A 83 -7.19 54.83 48.46
N ALA A 84 -5.94 54.97 48.92
CA ALA A 84 -4.73 54.83 48.12
C ALA A 84 -3.78 53.79 48.73
N PHE A 85 -4.32 52.74 49.35
CA PHE A 85 -3.54 51.58 49.81
C PHE A 85 -2.83 50.92 48.63
N SER A 86 -1.55 50.53 48.80
CA SER A 86 -0.77 49.92 47.72
C SER A 86 -1.26 48.53 47.32
N GLY A 87 -2.03 47.87 48.20
CA GLY A 87 -2.44 46.48 48.04
C GLY A 87 -1.40 45.47 48.54
N ASP A 88 -0.25 45.92 49.05
CA ASP A 88 0.81 45.05 49.54
C ASP A 88 0.65 44.77 51.04
N ALA A 89 0.96 43.55 51.46
CA ALA A 89 1.00 43.14 52.85
C ALA A 89 2.22 42.27 53.12
N THR A 90 2.91 42.53 54.23
CA THR A 90 4.03 41.75 54.74
C THR A 90 3.75 41.31 56.17
N ILE A 91 3.84 40.00 56.41
CA ILE A 91 3.94 39.44 57.75
C ILE A 91 5.30 38.80 57.94
N ASP A 92 6.08 39.38 58.85
CA ASP A 92 7.37 38.82 59.27
C ASP A 92 7.20 37.81 60.40
N GLU A 93 8.10 36.83 60.47
CA GLU A 93 8.12 35.79 61.51
C GLU A 93 6.78 35.04 61.65
N VAL A 94 6.17 34.65 60.53
CA VAL A 94 4.86 33.98 60.47
C VAL A 94 4.82 32.74 61.36
N GLY A 95 5.88 31.93 61.37
CA GLY A 95 5.98 30.76 62.23
C GLY A 95 4.86 29.75 61.94
N THR A 96 4.05 29.45 62.95
CA THR A 96 2.89 28.53 62.84
C THR A 96 1.55 29.27 62.87
N ASN A 97 1.53 30.57 62.55
CA ASN A 97 0.30 31.35 62.49
C ASN A 97 -0.31 31.27 61.09
N ASP A 98 -1.62 31.34 60.99
CA ASP A 98 -2.36 31.40 59.74
C ASP A 98 -2.52 32.85 59.26
N VAL A 99 -2.71 33.06 57.96
CA VAL A 99 -2.86 34.40 57.38
C VAL A 99 -3.97 34.41 56.33
N ASN A 100 -5.00 35.22 56.53
CA ASN A 100 -6.07 35.40 55.56
C ASN A 100 -6.06 36.83 55.03
N ALA A 101 -5.65 37.01 53.79
CA ALA A 101 -5.75 38.27 53.09
C ALA A 101 -7.12 38.42 52.44
N ASP A 102 -7.73 39.60 52.50
CA ASP A 102 -8.98 39.86 51.79
C ASP A 102 -8.77 40.42 50.38
N SER A 103 -9.86 40.82 49.73
CA SER A 103 -9.85 41.38 48.37
C SER A 103 -9.06 42.69 48.20
N THR A 104 -8.72 43.38 49.29
CA THR A 104 -7.97 44.64 49.25
C THR A 104 -6.46 44.44 49.17
N ILE A 105 -5.98 43.23 49.52
CA ILE A 105 -4.59 42.83 49.32
C ILE A 105 -4.44 42.34 47.87
N SER A 106 -4.33 43.28 46.93
CA SER A 106 -4.26 42.99 45.50
C SER A 106 -2.84 42.98 44.92
N GLY A 107 -1.87 43.48 45.68
CA GLY A 107 -0.46 43.59 45.29
C GLY A 107 0.33 42.34 45.68
N THR A 108 1.37 42.54 46.50
CA THR A 108 2.24 41.49 47.02
C THR A 108 1.79 41.05 48.41
N LEU A 109 1.55 39.75 48.60
CA LEU A 109 1.48 39.12 49.92
C LEU A 109 2.82 38.46 50.24
N ASN A 110 3.56 39.03 51.19
CA ASN A 110 4.88 38.59 51.58
C ASN A 110 4.87 37.96 52.98
N LEU A 111 5.17 36.67 53.06
CA LEU A 111 5.15 35.86 54.27
C LEU A 111 6.56 35.39 54.60
N ILE A 112 7.12 35.87 55.70
CA ILE A 112 8.51 35.59 56.06
C ILE A 112 8.59 34.59 57.21
N LYS A 113 9.48 33.60 57.09
CA LYS A 113 9.73 32.54 58.09
C LYS A 113 8.50 31.68 58.42
N VAL A 114 7.83 31.17 57.39
CA VAL A 114 6.71 30.22 57.49
C VAL A 114 7.22 28.85 57.94
N VAL A 115 6.57 28.25 58.94
CA VAL A 115 6.87 26.90 59.46
C VAL A 115 5.71 25.94 59.20
N ASN A 116 4.48 26.31 59.56
CA ASN A 116 3.28 25.53 59.28
C ASN A 116 2.06 26.45 59.34
N SER A 117 1.54 26.82 58.17
CA SER A 117 0.49 27.84 58.07
C SER A 117 -0.53 27.50 56.99
N THR A 118 -1.79 27.80 57.27
CA THR A 118 -2.81 27.99 56.24
C THR A 118 -2.84 29.46 55.83
N VAL A 119 -3.01 29.70 54.53
CA VAL A 119 -2.94 31.02 53.92
C VAL A 119 -4.11 31.18 52.96
N ASP A 120 -4.91 32.22 53.14
CA ASP A 120 -5.78 32.73 52.08
C ASP A 120 -5.09 33.94 51.44
N ALA A 121 -4.77 33.84 50.14
CA ALA A 121 -4.01 34.86 49.43
C ALA A 121 -4.83 36.11 49.07
N GLY A 122 -6.14 36.13 49.32
CA GLY A 122 -7.00 37.24 48.93
C GLY A 122 -6.90 37.51 47.42
N ALA A 123 -6.86 38.79 47.03
CA ALA A 123 -6.74 39.19 45.63
C ALA A 123 -5.28 39.30 45.11
N ALA A 124 -4.29 38.81 45.86
CA ALA A 124 -2.89 39.07 45.60
C ALA A 124 -2.45 38.55 44.23
N THR A 125 -1.69 39.38 43.50
CA THR A 125 -1.12 39.04 42.19
C THR A 125 0.33 38.56 42.30
N THR A 126 0.95 38.79 43.45
CA THR A 126 2.29 38.30 43.81
C THR A 126 2.24 37.68 45.20
N ILE A 127 2.83 36.50 45.37
CA ILE A 127 2.96 35.82 46.67
C ILE A 127 4.42 35.44 46.87
N THR A 128 4.99 35.81 48.01
CA THR A 128 6.36 35.46 48.37
C THR A 128 6.37 34.79 49.73
N MET A 129 6.96 33.59 49.82
CA MET A 129 7.05 32.85 51.08
C MET A 129 8.48 32.40 51.34
N THR A 130 8.99 32.68 52.54
CA THR A 130 10.28 32.15 52.98
C THR A 130 10.12 31.16 54.13
N ALA A 131 10.83 30.04 54.08
CA ALA A 131 10.85 29.05 55.15
C ALA A 131 11.44 29.62 56.44
N GLY A 132 10.78 29.31 57.55
CA GLY A 132 11.28 29.53 58.91
C GLY A 132 12.14 28.35 59.38
N THR A 133 12.47 28.36 60.67
CA THR A 133 13.17 27.24 61.30
C THR A 133 12.14 26.28 61.90
N ALA A 134 12.15 25.02 61.45
CA ALA A 134 11.30 23.99 62.03
C ALA A 134 11.51 23.87 63.55
N THR A 135 10.41 23.69 64.29
CA THR A 135 10.41 23.68 65.76
C THR A 135 10.72 22.31 66.36
N THR A 136 10.67 21.26 65.53
CA THR A 136 10.95 19.86 65.92
C THR A 136 11.90 19.20 64.93
N VAL A 137 12.77 18.30 65.41
CA VAL A 137 13.73 17.58 64.56
C VAL A 137 12.99 16.74 63.50
N GLY A 138 13.33 16.97 62.22
CA GLY A 138 12.75 16.23 61.09
C GLY A 138 11.39 16.76 60.60
N GLN A 139 10.85 17.82 61.20
CA GLN A 139 9.68 18.51 60.65
C GLN A 139 10.09 19.29 59.40
N LYS A 140 9.30 19.13 58.34
CA LYS A 140 9.35 19.95 57.13
C LYS A 140 8.51 21.19 57.32
N THR A 141 8.98 22.31 56.81
CA THR A 141 8.17 23.54 56.70
C THR A 141 7.01 23.30 55.73
N THR A 142 5.83 23.78 56.09
CA THR A 142 4.57 23.53 55.36
C THR A 142 3.76 24.80 55.19
N ALA A 143 3.05 24.91 54.06
CA ALA A 143 2.09 25.98 53.81
C ALA A 143 0.92 25.46 52.94
N ASP A 144 -0.32 25.73 53.34
CA ASP A 144 -1.53 25.44 52.54
C ASP A 144 -2.14 26.76 52.07
N VAL A 145 -1.99 27.10 50.80
CA VAL A 145 -2.33 28.40 50.22
C VAL A 145 -3.55 28.28 49.32
N THR A 146 -4.62 29.00 49.68
CA THR A 146 -5.77 29.25 48.81
C THR A 146 -5.48 30.47 47.94
N VAL A 147 -5.50 30.26 46.63
CA VAL A 147 -5.28 31.25 45.59
C VAL A 147 -6.63 31.69 45.03
N ASN A 148 -6.94 32.99 45.07
CA ASN A 148 -8.20 33.54 44.56
C ASN A 148 -8.07 34.42 43.32
N ASN A 149 -6.87 34.60 42.81
CA ASN A 149 -6.60 35.35 41.60
C ASN A 149 -5.37 34.77 40.91
N ASN A 150 -5.18 35.09 39.62
CA ASN A 150 -3.96 34.69 38.93
C ASN A 150 -2.73 35.33 39.58
N VAL A 151 -1.79 34.49 40.00
CA VAL A 151 -0.52 34.90 40.60
C VAL A 151 0.53 34.94 39.51
N THR A 152 1.01 36.13 39.20
CA THR A 152 2.00 36.39 38.14
C THR A 152 3.44 36.42 38.66
N GLY A 153 3.61 36.58 39.98
CA GLY A 153 4.90 36.48 40.66
C GLY A 153 4.78 35.59 41.88
N PHE A 154 5.31 34.38 41.79
CA PHE A 154 5.37 33.45 42.90
C PHE A 154 6.83 33.19 43.28
N THR A 155 7.15 33.17 44.57
CA THR A 155 8.42 32.65 45.09
C THR A 155 8.17 31.89 46.38
N ASN A 156 8.78 30.72 46.52
CA ASN A 156 8.62 29.85 47.68
C ASN A 156 9.96 29.25 48.10
N THR A 157 10.22 29.21 49.41
CA THR A 157 11.28 28.35 49.97
C THR A 157 10.78 27.38 51.04
N VAL A 158 9.46 27.32 51.29
CA VAL A 158 8.81 26.31 52.14
C VAL A 158 8.96 24.93 51.50
N GLU A 159 9.29 23.92 52.30
CA GLU A 159 9.64 22.59 51.81
C GLU A 159 8.42 21.85 51.23
N ASN A 160 7.27 21.89 51.90
CA ASN A 160 6.03 21.23 51.44
C ASN A 160 4.92 22.27 51.23
N LEU A 161 4.60 22.55 49.97
CA LEU A 161 3.60 23.52 49.58
C LEU A 161 2.31 22.83 49.14
N THR A 162 1.15 23.32 49.59
CA THR A 162 -0.16 22.98 49.02
C THR A 162 -0.76 24.24 48.38
N LEU A 163 -1.21 24.14 47.14
CA LEU A 163 -1.94 25.19 46.44
C LEU A 163 -3.38 24.75 46.17
N ARG A 164 -4.34 25.63 46.43
CA ARG A 164 -5.76 25.42 46.16
C ARG A 164 -6.30 26.58 45.35
N ALA A 165 -7.08 26.29 44.31
CA ALA A 165 -7.81 27.32 43.59
C ALA A 165 -9.18 27.56 44.25
N SER A 166 -9.58 28.81 44.44
CA SER A 166 -10.97 29.12 44.79
C SER A 166 -11.89 29.26 43.56
N GLU A 167 -11.31 29.50 42.39
CA GLU A 167 -12.00 29.57 41.10
C GLU A 167 -11.37 28.63 40.05
N ASP A 168 -12.14 28.26 39.03
CA ASP A 168 -11.69 27.35 37.97
C ASP A 168 -10.73 28.06 37.01
N GLY A 169 -9.61 27.41 36.68
CA GLY A 169 -8.64 27.90 35.69
C GLY A 169 -7.64 28.93 36.22
N LEU A 170 -7.49 29.06 37.54
CA LEU A 170 -6.47 29.95 38.11
C LEU A 170 -5.05 29.45 37.81
N LYS A 171 -4.15 30.42 37.65
CA LYS A 171 -2.75 30.19 37.31
C LYS A 171 -1.80 30.79 38.35
N VAL A 172 -0.80 30.01 38.74
CA VAL A 172 0.39 30.48 39.47
C VAL A 172 1.60 30.42 38.56
N THR A 173 2.32 31.54 38.46
CA THR A 173 3.56 31.66 37.70
C THR A 173 4.72 31.88 38.66
N ASP A 174 5.55 30.84 38.83
CA ASP A 174 6.83 30.90 39.50
C ASP A 174 7.88 31.46 38.55
N ASN A 175 8.34 32.67 38.84
CA ASN A 175 9.40 33.36 38.10
C ASN A 175 10.78 33.15 38.76
N GLY A 176 10.83 32.40 39.86
CA GLY A 176 12.04 32.14 40.62
C GLY A 176 12.95 31.13 39.93
N ALA A 177 14.25 31.25 40.19
CA ALA A 177 15.24 30.22 39.82
C ALA A 177 15.30 29.07 40.84
N SER A 178 14.32 28.96 41.75
CA SER A 178 14.31 28.03 42.88
C SER A 178 13.31 26.91 42.65
N ALA A 179 13.67 25.70 43.07
CA ALA A 179 12.75 24.56 43.12
C ALA A 179 11.56 24.87 44.05
N ILE A 180 10.41 24.23 43.79
CA ILE A 180 9.16 24.26 44.59
C ILE A 180 9.30 23.82 46.07
N GLY A 181 10.51 23.56 46.55
CA GLY A 181 10.80 22.85 47.78
C GLY A 181 11.00 21.35 47.54
N ASP A 182 10.61 20.54 48.53
CA ASP A 182 10.61 19.08 48.46
C ASP A 182 9.37 18.54 47.70
N GLN A 183 8.21 19.20 47.86
CA GLN A 183 6.95 18.79 47.23
C GLN A 183 5.97 19.96 47.05
N LEU A 184 5.38 20.06 45.86
CA LEU A 184 4.16 20.81 45.62
C LEU A 184 2.98 19.84 45.54
N THR A 185 1.90 20.15 46.26
CA THR A 185 0.61 19.46 46.17
C THR A 185 -0.42 20.45 45.64
N VAL A 186 -1.18 20.07 44.63
CA VAL A 186 -2.32 20.86 44.16
C VAL A 186 -3.60 20.13 44.54
N ALA A 187 -4.47 20.78 45.32
CA ALA A 187 -5.64 20.14 45.91
C ALA A 187 -6.90 21.01 45.76
N GLY A 188 -8.07 20.40 45.88
CA GLY A 188 -9.36 21.09 45.70
C GLY A 188 -10.23 20.42 44.65
N ASP A 189 -11.12 21.17 44.01
CA ASP A 189 -12.10 20.68 43.03
C ASP A 189 -12.15 21.56 41.76
N LYS A 190 -11.09 22.34 41.53
CA LYS A 190 -10.98 23.33 40.46
C LYS A 190 -9.75 23.07 39.60
N SER A 191 -9.84 23.37 38.32
CA SER A 191 -8.71 23.28 37.40
C SER A 191 -7.66 24.33 37.75
N PHE A 192 -6.39 23.97 37.66
CA PHE A 192 -5.28 24.80 38.11
C PHE A 192 -4.09 24.71 37.17
N THR A 193 -3.41 25.83 36.92
CA THR A 193 -2.17 25.86 36.14
C THR A 193 -1.00 26.30 37.00
N TYR A 194 0.04 25.48 37.09
CA TYR A 194 1.33 25.88 37.65
C TYR A 194 2.34 26.09 36.53
N LYS A 195 2.97 27.26 36.45
CA LYS A 195 4.05 27.56 35.50
C LYS A 195 5.35 27.77 36.26
N GLY A 196 6.42 27.08 35.89
CA GLY A 196 7.74 27.24 36.49
C GLY A 196 8.81 26.38 35.82
N ILE A 197 10.01 26.38 36.42
CA ILE A 197 11.13 25.48 36.11
C ILE A 197 10.95 24.21 36.96
N VAL A 198 10.85 23.02 36.36
CA VAL A 198 10.39 21.76 36.99
C VAL A 198 11.19 20.49 36.62
N ASP A 199 12.52 20.57 36.50
CA ASP A 199 13.44 19.41 36.43
C ASP A 199 13.67 18.63 37.76
N LYS A 200 13.06 17.43 37.87
CA LYS A 200 13.09 16.48 39.01
C LYS A 200 12.22 16.87 40.21
N GLU A 201 11.50 17.97 40.11
CA GLU A 201 10.54 18.44 41.10
C GLU A 201 9.43 17.40 41.34
N LYS A 202 9.01 17.27 42.60
CA LYS A 202 7.88 16.43 42.98
C LYS A 202 6.61 17.28 43.04
N ILE A 203 5.71 17.05 42.08
CA ILE A 203 4.38 17.67 42.04
C ILE A 203 3.35 16.55 42.19
N VAL A 204 2.38 16.74 43.07
CA VAL A 204 1.31 15.77 43.35
C VAL A 204 -0.05 16.39 43.05
N ASN A 205 -0.88 15.67 42.30
CA ASN A 205 -2.24 16.06 41.97
C ASN A 205 -3.22 15.43 42.96
N GLU A 206 -3.72 16.21 43.92
CA GLU A 206 -4.79 15.82 44.85
C GLU A 206 -6.12 16.53 44.53
N LEU A 207 -6.31 16.95 43.27
CA LEU A 207 -7.60 17.47 42.82
C LEU A 207 -8.66 16.36 42.85
N THR A 208 -9.81 16.68 43.42
CA THR A 208 -11.01 15.83 43.44
C THR A 208 -11.87 16.00 42.19
N ALA A 209 -11.66 17.09 41.45
CA ALA A 209 -12.25 17.43 40.16
C ALA A 209 -11.41 18.53 39.47
N GLY A 210 -11.61 18.74 38.18
CA GLY A 210 -10.81 19.68 37.36
C GLY A 210 -9.54 19.03 36.81
N THR A 211 -8.69 19.83 36.19
CA THR A 211 -7.40 19.38 35.61
C THR A 211 -6.23 20.17 36.16
N LEU A 212 -5.13 19.50 36.47
CA LEU A 212 -3.84 20.11 36.76
C LEU A 212 -2.99 20.19 35.48
N THR A 213 -2.64 21.42 35.09
CA THR A 213 -1.69 21.70 34.01
C THR A 213 -0.38 22.22 34.59
N VAL A 214 0.74 21.57 34.26
CA VAL A 214 2.08 22.06 34.60
C VAL A 214 2.77 22.59 33.35
N GLN A 215 3.05 23.89 33.32
CA GLN A 215 3.81 24.56 32.27
C GLN A 215 5.29 24.58 32.63
N ALA A 216 6.06 23.65 32.07
CA ALA A 216 7.49 23.55 32.25
C ALA A 216 8.22 24.57 31.34
N ASP A 217 8.83 25.58 31.94
CA ASP A 217 9.59 26.65 31.26
C ASP A 217 11.10 26.35 31.22
N ASP A 218 11.50 25.11 31.55
CA ASP A 218 12.88 24.63 31.50
C ASP A 218 13.47 24.65 30.08
N ALA A 219 14.81 24.70 29.99
CA ALA A 219 15.54 24.50 28.75
C ALA A 219 16.59 23.39 28.94
N GLY A 220 16.89 22.61 27.88
CA GLY A 220 17.86 21.52 27.94
C GLY A 220 17.23 20.18 28.34
N ALA A 221 17.93 19.35 29.12
CA ALA A 221 17.37 18.09 29.60
C ALA A 221 16.41 18.34 30.76
N ILE A 222 15.23 17.72 30.72
CA ILE A 222 14.20 17.83 31.77
C ILE A 222 13.80 16.43 32.26
N ASP A 223 13.57 16.29 33.56
CA ASP A 223 12.97 15.10 34.17
C ASP A 223 11.60 15.45 34.77
N VAL A 224 10.55 14.97 34.12
CA VAL A 224 9.15 15.18 34.53
C VAL A 224 8.57 13.95 35.23
N SER A 225 9.37 12.92 35.51
CA SER A 225 8.91 11.63 36.03
C SER A 225 8.30 11.68 37.45
N LYS A 226 8.49 12.79 38.17
CA LYS A 226 7.91 13.03 39.49
C LYS A 226 6.77 14.06 39.50
N ILE A 227 6.32 14.45 38.31
CA ILE A 227 5.20 15.36 38.12
C ILE A 227 3.96 14.53 37.83
N ASP A 228 3.09 14.43 38.83
CA ASP A 228 1.74 13.95 38.67
C ASP A 228 0.85 15.13 38.27
N ALA A 229 0.49 15.19 37.00
CA ALA A 229 -0.36 16.21 36.40
C ALA A 229 -1.16 15.62 35.25
N ASP A 230 -2.37 16.15 35.01
CA ASP A 230 -3.19 15.73 33.88
C ASP A 230 -2.53 16.07 32.55
N VAL A 231 -1.85 17.22 32.47
CA VAL A 231 -1.09 17.69 31.30
C VAL A 231 0.20 18.38 31.72
N ILE A 232 1.32 18.03 31.08
CA ILE A 232 2.59 18.75 31.18
C ILE A 232 2.87 19.46 29.86
N GLU A 233 2.86 20.79 29.87
CA GLU A 233 3.16 21.61 28.71
C GLU A 233 4.67 21.91 28.67
N LEU A 234 5.35 21.40 27.65
CA LEU A 234 6.75 21.72 27.39
C LEU A 234 6.83 23.01 26.58
N MET A 235 7.23 24.10 27.26
CA MET A 235 7.28 25.45 26.69
C MET A 235 8.64 25.74 26.04
N GLY A 236 9.72 25.10 26.51
CA GLY A 236 11.09 25.32 26.07
C GLY A 236 11.57 24.37 24.97
N VAL A 237 12.83 24.52 24.57
CA VAL A 237 13.52 23.54 23.69
C VAL A 237 14.27 22.56 24.57
N HIS A 238 13.85 21.29 24.53
CA HIS A 238 14.43 20.24 25.36
C HIS A 238 15.32 19.30 24.53
N THR A 239 16.49 18.97 25.07
CA THR A 239 17.45 18.03 24.44
C THR A 239 17.24 16.58 24.91
N GLY A 240 16.49 16.39 25.99
CA GLY A 240 16.11 15.08 26.55
C GLY A 240 14.94 15.25 27.53
N THR A 241 14.06 14.25 27.62
CA THR A 241 12.87 14.24 28.49
C THR A 241 12.81 12.90 29.21
N THR A 242 12.94 12.90 30.53
CA THR A 242 12.73 11.69 31.35
C THR A 242 11.28 11.66 31.82
N VAL A 243 10.61 10.51 31.67
CA VAL A 243 9.16 10.38 31.90
C VAL A 243 8.82 9.19 32.80
N ALA A 244 7.70 9.30 33.51
CA ALA A 244 7.05 8.14 34.14
C ALA A 244 6.15 7.40 33.12
N ASP A 245 5.52 6.30 33.57
CA ASP A 245 4.49 5.64 32.78
C ASP A 245 3.21 6.50 32.69
N ASN A 246 2.57 6.49 31.52
CA ASN A 246 1.37 7.27 31.17
C ASN A 246 1.53 8.79 31.28
N GLN A 247 2.73 9.32 31.08
CA GLN A 247 2.96 10.77 31.12
C GLN A 247 2.27 11.47 29.93
N ASN A 248 1.48 12.52 30.22
CA ASN A 248 0.80 13.34 29.22
C ASN A 248 1.58 14.61 28.92
N ILE A 249 2.16 14.69 27.72
CA ILE A 249 2.99 15.79 27.25
C ILE A 249 2.26 16.58 26.17
N LEU A 250 2.12 17.88 26.37
CA LEU A 250 1.66 18.83 25.37
C LEU A 250 2.84 19.65 24.85
N LEU A 251 3.11 19.58 23.55
CA LEU A 251 4.18 20.35 22.93
C LEU A 251 3.70 21.76 22.62
N LYS A 252 4.23 22.75 23.36
CA LYS A 252 4.02 24.20 23.17
C LYS A 252 5.27 24.96 22.72
N THR A 253 6.27 24.22 22.23
CA THR A 253 7.51 24.78 21.68
C THR A 253 7.48 24.73 20.16
N ALA A 254 8.12 25.72 19.52
CA ALA A 254 8.28 25.74 18.07
C ALA A 254 9.24 24.64 17.57
N THR A 255 10.10 24.05 18.40
CA THR A 255 11.00 22.99 17.93
C THR A 255 11.16 21.91 18.99
N PHE A 256 10.66 20.71 18.72
CA PHE A 256 10.92 19.53 19.55
C PHE A 256 11.99 18.65 18.91
N ASN A 257 13.06 18.39 19.66
CA ASN A 257 14.20 17.56 19.27
C ASN A 257 14.77 16.86 20.52
N SER A 258 14.01 15.93 21.07
CA SER A 258 14.29 15.35 22.39
C SER A 258 14.31 13.83 22.34
N ALA A 259 15.27 13.23 23.05
CA ALA A 259 15.21 11.82 23.43
C ALA A 259 14.29 11.66 24.62
N ILE A 260 13.33 10.74 24.52
CA ILE A 260 12.41 10.39 25.59
C ILE A 260 12.90 9.10 26.23
N VAL A 261 13.11 9.13 27.53
CA VAL A 261 13.73 8.05 28.31
C VAL A 261 12.81 7.72 29.48
N ALA A 262 12.62 6.43 29.76
CA ALA A 262 11.88 5.99 30.93
C ALA A 262 12.69 6.29 32.21
N ALA A 263 12.03 6.75 33.28
CA ALA A 263 12.70 6.89 34.56
C ALA A 263 13.17 5.53 35.11
N ASP A 264 14.21 5.54 35.95
CA ASP A 264 14.78 4.34 36.55
C ASP A 264 13.71 3.45 37.20
N GLY A 265 13.64 2.18 36.78
CA GLY A 265 12.69 1.19 37.29
C GLY A 265 11.32 1.18 36.62
N VAL A 266 11.06 2.11 35.68
CA VAL A 266 9.91 2.07 34.77
C VAL A 266 10.26 1.15 33.61
N THR A 267 9.35 0.24 33.25
CA THR A 267 9.49 -0.65 32.09
C THR A 267 8.16 -0.71 31.36
N ASN A 268 8.20 -0.94 30.05
CA ASN A 268 7.00 -0.99 29.20
C ASN A 268 6.12 0.28 29.31
N ALA A 269 6.76 1.44 29.40
CA ALA A 269 6.10 2.71 29.58
C ALA A 269 5.27 3.11 28.37
N THR A 270 4.18 3.84 28.62
CA THR A 270 3.38 4.57 27.64
C THR A 270 3.63 6.06 27.77
N VAL A 271 3.91 6.74 26.65
CA VAL A 271 4.06 8.20 26.61
C VAL A 271 3.00 8.77 25.68
N ASN A 272 2.27 9.77 26.16
CA ASN A 272 1.25 10.46 25.39
C ASN A 272 1.77 11.83 24.97
N ILE A 273 1.84 12.10 23.67
CA ILE A 273 2.29 13.37 23.11
C ILE A 273 1.17 13.98 22.30
N LYS A 274 0.83 15.23 22.62
CA LYS A 274 -0.09 16.05 21.84
C LYS A 274 0.66 17.22 21.22
N ASN A 275 0.49 17.44 19.92
CA ASN A 275 1.04 18.62 19.24
C ASN A 275 -0.03 19.71 19.12
N GLN A 276 0.27 20.91 19.61
CA GLN A 276 -0.61 22.09 19.46
C GLN A 276 0.07 23.23 18.69
N HIS A 277 1.24 23.00 18.10
CA HIS A 277 1.90 24.01 17.27
C HIS A 277 1.53 23.87 15.80
N THR A 278 0.87 24.90 15.28
CA THR A 278 0.40 25.03 13.89
C THR A 278 1.51 25.25 12.86
N ALA A 279 2.73 25.63 13.27
CA ALA A 279 3.69 26.26 12.35
C ALA A 279 5.09 25.62 12.28
N ALA A 280 5.40 24.57 13.03
CA ALA A 280 6.76 24.05 13.08
C ALA A 280 6.87 22.53 13.05
N ALA A 281 7.80 22.04 12.23
CA ALA A 281 8.11 20.62 12.16
C ALA A 281 8.80 20.16 13.45
N ILE A 282 8.24 19.13 14.08
CA ILE A 282 8.93 18.34 15.09
C ILE A 282 10.16 17.75 14.39
N THR A 283 11.36 18.14 14.83
CA THR A 283 12.59 17.67 14.20
C THR A 283 12.81 16.20 14.50
N LYS A 284 12.57 15.80 15.76
CA LYS A 284 12.75 14.42 16.18
C LYS A 284 11.85 14.08 17.37
N ILE A 285 11.16 12.95 17.27
CA ILE A 285 10.65 12.21 18.43
C ILE A 285 11.50 10.95 18.53
N ASP A 286 12.20 10.76 19.64
CA ASP A 286 13.06 9.61 19.85
C ASP A 286 12.59 8.84 21.08
N VAL A 287 11.93 7.71 20.83
CA VAL A 287 11.46 6.75 21.84
C VAL A 287 12.25 5.44 21.71
N SER A 288 13.52 5.52 21.31
CA SER A 288 14.38 4.34 21.15
C SER A 288 14.94 3.76 22.44
N ASP A 289 14.51 4.28 23.58
CA ASP A 289 14.66 3.60 24.86
C ASP A 289 13.81 2.32 24.87
N SER A 290 14.43 1.18 25.19
CA SER A 290 13.78 -0.13 25.23
C SER A 290 12.71 -0.26 26.31
N ASP A 291 12.74 0.62 27.32
CA ASP A 291 11.75 0.64 28.38
C ASP A 291 10.49 1.44 28.00
N ILE A 292 10.51 2.19 26.89
CA ILE A 292 9.31 2.77 26.28
C ILE A 292 8.71 1.75 25.31
N ALA A 293 7.49 1.28 25.59
CA ALA A 293 6.80 0.34 24.72
C ALA A 293 5.81 1.02 23.77
N THR A 294 5.14 2.09 24.23
CA THR A 294 4.06 2.72 23.48
C THR A 294 4.24 4.24 23.40
N LEU A 295 4.10 4.78 22.20
CA LEU A 295 3.93 6.20 21.93
C LEU A 295 2.50 6.44 21.43
N ASN A 296 1.73 7.24 22.14
CA ASN A 296 0.46 7.77 21.64
C ASN A 296 0.68 9.20 21.16
N LEU A 297 0.54 9.44 19.86
CA LEU A 297 0.65 10.76 19.24
C LEU A 297 -0.75 11.27 18.85
N GLU A 298 -1.18 12.35 19.48
CA GLU A 298 -2.44 13.04 19.18
C GLU A 298 -2.16 14.29 18.33
N ALA A 299 -2.65 14.27 17.09
CA ALA A 299 -2.48 15.32 16.10
C ALA A 299 -3.79 16.11 15.90
N ASP A 300 -4.09 16.98 16.86
CA ASP A 300 -5.19 17.97 16.75
C ASP A 300 -4.82 19.13 15.81
N GLU A 301 -3.52 19.36 15.62
CA GLU A 301 -2.97 20.33 14.67
C GLU A 301 -2.08 19.62 13.65
N ILE A 302 -1.81 20.27 12.52
CA ILE A 302 -0.92 19.73 11.49
C ILE A 302 0.42 19.34 12.12
N THR A 303 0.75 18.05 12.04
CA THR A 303 1.89 17.47 12.74
C THR A 303 2.87 16.92 11.74
N THR A 304 4.09 17.47 11.70
CA THR A 304 5.17 16.97 10.85
C THR A 304 6.34 16.54 11.73
N VAL A 305 6.62 15.25 11.76
CA VAL A 305 7.77 14.63 12.45
C VAL A 305 8.83 14.30 11.41
N SER A 306 9.96 15.00 11.44
CA SER A 306 11.03 14.80 10.45
C SER A 306 11.72 13.44 10.66
N VAL A 307 11.97 13.07 11.91
CA VAL A 307 12.51 11.75 12.28
C VAL A 307 11.74 11.19 13.48
N LEU A 308 11.14 10.02 13.30
CA LEU A 308 10.64 9.18 14.38
C LEU A 308 11.65 8.05 14.62
N GLN A 309 12.36 8.10 15.75
CA GLN A 309 13.35 7.10 16.11
C GLN A 309 12.75 6.11 17.12
N LEU A 310 12.85 4.82 16.80
CA LEU A 310 12.16 3.71 17.48
C LEU A 310 13.14 2.59 17.87
N ALA A 311 12.81 1.89 18.96
CA ALA A 311 13.36 0.60 19.35
C ALA A 311 12.50 -0.57 18.83
N ALA A 312 13.03 -1.79 18.95
CA ALA A 312 12.26 -2.99 18.63
C ALA A 312 11.02 -3.10 19.56
N GLN A 313 9.90 -3.55 19.02
CA GLN A 313 8.61 -3.74 19.72
C GLN A 313 7.89 -2.46 20.14
N ASN A 314 8.35 -1.28 19.71
CA ASN A 314 7.56 -0.07 19.91
C ASN A 314 6.23 -0.15 19.14
N ASN A 315 5.17 0.27 19.82
CA ASN A 315 3.85 0.52 19.25
C ASN A 315 3.62 2.02 19.18
N VAL A 316 3.31 2.53 18.00
CA VAL A 316 3.01 3.96 17.79
C VAL A 316 1.55 4.08 17.38
N ASN A 317 0.74 4.64 18.26
CA ASN A 317 -0.66 4.93 17.98
C ASN A 317 -0.81 6.40 17.60
N ILE A 318 -1.51 6.68 16.52
CA ILE A 318 -1.70 8.04 16.00
C ILE A 318 -3.19 8.33 15.94
N THR A 319 -3.59 9.44 16.55
CA THR A 319 -4.99 9.90 16.66
C THR A 319 -5.08 11.39 16.32
N GLY A 320 -6.29 11.93 16.30
CA GLY A 320 -6.55 13.34 15.97
C GLY A 320 -7.25 13.51 14.63
N ASP A 321 -7.43 14.75 14.20
CA ASP A 321 -8.15 15.13 12.99
C ASP A 321 -7.30 15.89 11.97
N SER A 322 -6.06 16.22 12.32
CA SER A 322 -5.16 16.96 11.46
C SER A 322 -4.20 16.07 10.67
N LYS A 323 -3.69 16.61 9.56
CA LYS A 323 -2.68 15.94 8.74
C LYS A 323 -1.46 15.60 9.58
N THR A 324 -1.05 14.34 9.54
CA THR A 324 0.15 13.84 10.22
C THR A 324 1.14 13.31 9.20
N THR A 325 2.36 13.84 9.23
CA THR A 325 3.47 13.43 8.36
C THR A 325 4.65 12.94 9.19
N ILE A 326 5.08 11.70 8.99
CA ILE A 326 6.32 11.12 9.52
C ILE A 326 7.27 10.92 8.33
N THR A 327 8.22 11.85 8.19
CA THR A 327 9.11 11.89 7.02
C THR A 327 10.13 10.77 7.00
N ALA A 328 10.56 10.28 8.16
CA ALA A 328 11.47 9.15 8.26
C ALA A 328 11.32 8.40 9.59
N MET A 329 11.10 7.09 9.51
CA MET A 329 11.27 6.20 10.65
C MET A 329 12.69 5.61 10.68
N THR A 330 13.35 5.61 11.85
CA THR A 330 14.72 5.10 12.07
C THR A 330 14.84 4.32 13.39
N GLY A 331 15.97 3.65 13.64
CA GLY A 331 16.36 3.22 15.00
C GLY A 331 16.45 1.71 15.27
N THR A 332 15.80 0.84 14.48
CA THR A 332 15.81 -0.61 14.75
C THR A 332 15.57 -1.48 13.50
N THR A 333 16.04 -2.72 13.54
CA THR A 333 15.66 -3.79 12.58
C THR A 333 14.61 -4.75 13.15
N GLY A 334 14.23 -4.58 14.42
CA GLY A 334 13.16 -5.34 15.08
C GLY A 334 11.77 -4.90 14.63
N ALA A 335 10.76 -5.72 14.93
CA ALA A 335 9.38 -5.46 14.53
C ALA A 335 8.79 -4.28 15.32
N VAL A 336 8.30 -3.26 14.63
CA VAL A 336 7.51 -2.15 15.20
C VAL A 336 6.08 -2.18 14.64
N SER A 337 5.13 -1.56 15.33
CA SER A 337 3.77 -1.32 14.84
C SER A 337 3.48 0.17 14.74
N ILE A 338 2.80 0.57 13.66
CA ILE A 338 2.24 1.91 13.49
C ILE A 338 0.74 1.76 13.26
N ASP A 339 -0.08 2.38 14.11
CA ASP A 339 -1.53 2.36 14.01
C ASP A 339 -2.09 3.79 13.98
N ALA A 340 -2.46 4.26 12.80
CA ALA A 340 -3.16 5.51 12.56
C ALA A 340 -4.65 5.29 12.25
N SER A 341 -5.23 4.13 12.56
CA SER A 341 -6.64 3.80 12.22
C SER A 341 -7.67 4.78 12.78
N LYS A 342 -7.34 5.43 13.91
CA LYS A 342 -8.14 6.44 14.60
C LYS A 342 -7.79 7.88 14.20
N LEU A 343 -6.78 8.09 13.37
CA LEU A 343 -6.51 9.40 12.79
C LEU A 343 -7.54 9.66 11.71
N THR A 344 -8.22 10.81 11.78
CA THR A 344 -9.20 11.22 10.77
C THR A 344 -8.63 12.23 9.76
N GLY A 345 -7.43 12.74 10.01
CA GLY A 345 -6.64 13.54 9.07
C GLY A 345 -5.78 12.69 8.12
N GLU A 346 -5.24 13.32 7.06
CA GLU A 346 -4.34 12.67 6.10
C GLU A 346 -3.11 12.09 6.81
N PHE A 347 -2.76 10.84 6.49
CA PHE A 347 -1.60 10.16 7.06
C PHE A 347 -0.50 9.99 6.02
N VAL A 348 0.69 10.50 6.31
CA VAL A 348 1.88 10.34 5.47
C VAL A 348 2.99 9.71 6.30
N VAL A 349 3.54 8.59 5.86
CA VAL A 349 4.65 7.93 6.56
C VAL A 349 5.65 7.32 5.60
N THR A 350 6.94 7.48 5.91
CA THR A 350 8.04 6.82 5.21
C THR A 350 8.89 6.04 6.18
N SER A 351 8.91 4.70 6.03
CA SER A 351 9.91 3.85 6.70
C SER A 351 11.15 3.73 5.83
N THR A 352 12.32 4.02 6.39
CA THR A 352 13.61 3.97 5.66
C THR A 352 14.37 2.69 5.99
N THR A 353 14.74 2.51 7.26
CA THR A 353 15.52 1.38 7.77
C THR A 353 14.75 0.50 8.76
N VAL A 354 13.54 0.93 9.16
CA VAL A 354 12.78 0.27 10.21
C VAL A 354 11.93 -0.86 9.66
N ASN A 355 12.07 -2.03 10.27
CA ASN A 355 11.28 -3.19 9.95
C ASN A 355 9.88 -3.09 10.57
N VAL A 356 8.91 -2.58 9.80
CA VAL A 356 7.48 -2.52 10.18
C VAL A 356 6.79 -3.88 9.99
N ALA A 357 7.39 -4.96 10.53
CA ALA A 357 6.95 -6.32 10.24
C ALA A 357 5.54 -6.66 10.76
N THR A 358 5.08 -5.96 11.80
CA THR A 358 3.70 -6.11 12.30
C THR A 358 2.69 -5.32 11.46
N GLY A 359 3.18 -4.34 10.70
CA GLY A 359 2.44 -3.57 9.71
C GLY A 359 2.32 -2.08 10.02
N ILE A 360 1.88 -1.34 9.00
CA ILE A 360 1.43 0.04 9.11
C ILE A 360 -0.07 0.03 8.84
N VAL A 361 -0.86 0.45 9.83
CA VAL A 361 -2.28 0.73 9.66
C VAL A 361 -2.44 2.23 9.48
N GLY A 362 -2.95 2.66 8.33
CA GLY A 362 -3.22 4.06 8.01
C GLY A 362 -4.53 4.56 8.59
N SER A 363 -4.86 5.82 8.30
CA SER A 363 -6.19 6.38 8.54
C SER A 363 -7.26 5.55 7.84
N SER A 364 -8.34 5.23 8.57
CA SER A 364 -9.47 4.49 8.01
C SER A 364 -10.39 5.35 7.14
N THR A 365 -10.34 6.68 7.30
CA THR A 365 -11.29 7.61 6.67
C THR A 365 -10.66 8.66 5.77
N ALA A 366 -9.35 8.88 5.87
CA ALA A 366 -8.63 9.90 5.12
C ALA A 366 -7.48 9.30 4.30
N LYS A 367 -7.00 10.10 3.35
CA LYS A 367 -5.93 9.72 2.44
C LYS A 367 -4.67 9.28 3.19
N ASN A 368 -4.09 8.19 2.73
CA ASN A 368 -2.84 7.63 3.19
C ASN A 368 -1.77 7.75 2.09
N THR A 369 -0.57 8.17 2.47
CA THR A 369 0.63 8.08 1.63
C THR A 369 1.71 7.33 2.40
N ILE A 370 1.85 6.03 2.11
CA ILE A 370 2.67 5.10 2.88
C ILE A 370 3.82 4.61 2.02
N THR A 371 5.06 4.86 2.45
CA THR A 371 6.25 4.24 1.86
C THR A 371 6.88 3.29 2.87
N THR A 372 7.04 2.03 2.48
CA THR A 372 7.67 1.00 3.31
C THR A 372 9.15 0.84 2.96
N GLY A 373 9.98 0.56 3.96
CA GLY A 373 11.42 0.37 3.77
C GLY A 373 11.76 -1.00 3.16
N ALA A 374 12.96 -1.14 2.61
CA ALA A 374 13.45 -2.44 2.13
C ALA A 374 13.73 -3.39 3.30
N THR A 375 13.22 -4.63 3.24
CA THR A 375 13.38 -5.63 4.30
C THR A 375 13.34 -7.05 3.74
N THR A 376 13.92 -8.02 4.45
CA THR A 376 13.75 -9.45 4.12
C THR A 376 12.57 -10.09 4.86
N ALA A 377 11.91 -9.35 5.74
CA ALA A 377 10.74 -9.79 6.51
C ALA A 377 9.42 -9.55 5.76
N ASN A 378 8.33 -10.04 6.34
CA ASN A 378 6.97 -9.72 5.87
C ASN A 378 6.63 -8.28 6.21
N VAL A 379 5.95 -7.58 5.31
CA VAL A 379 5.45 -6.21 5.50
C VAL A 379 3.94 -6.25 5.30
N THR A 380 3.20 -5.60 6.20
CA THR A 380 1.75 -5.44 6.07
C THR A 380 1.40 -3.96 6.01
N VAL A 381 0.56 -3.55 5.07
CA VAL A 381 -0.01 -2.20 5.00
C VAL A 381 -1.52 -2.33 4.91
N ILE A 382 -2.24 -1.60 5.76
CA ILE A 382 -3.71 -1.56 5.76
C ILE A 382 -4.11 -0.09 5.72
N THR A 383 -4.93 0.30 4.74
CA THR A 383 -5.43 1.68 4.62
C THR A 383 -6.96 1.72 4.64
N GLY A 384 -7.55 2.86 4.28
CA GLY A 384 -8.94 3.21 4.56
C GLY A 384 -9.83 3.19 3.32
N SER A 385 -10.90 3.99 3.34
CA SER A 385 -11.82 4.12 2.21
C SER A 385 -11.51 5.31 1.28
N ALA A 386 -10.32 5.88 1.38
CA ALA A 386 -9.92 7.09 0.67
C ALA A 386 -8.92 6.76 -0.45
N ASP A 387 -8.65 7.72 -1.34
CA ASP A 387 -7.68 7.52 -2.42
C ASP A 387 -6.25 7.41 -1.86
N ASP A 388 -5.77 6.19 -1.63
CA ASP A 388 -4.51 5.93 -0.95
C ASP A 388 -3.36 5.68 -1.93
N THR A 389 -2.14 6.00 -1.48
CA THR A 389 -0.90 5.74 -2.23
C THR A 389 0.04 4.92 -1.37
N ILE A 390 0.33 3.70 -1.81
CA ILE A 390 1.23 2.77 -1.13
C ILE A 390 2.43 2.50 -2.02
N THR A 391 3.64 2.76 -1.52
CA THR A 391 4.91 2.37 -2.14
C THR A 391 5.54 1.23 -1.34
N GLY A 392 5.56 0.04 -1.93
CA GLY A 392 6.16 -1.16 -1.37
C GLY A 392 7.68 -1.12 -1.43
N GLY A 393 8.34 -1.38 -0.31
CA GLY A 393 9.79 -1.54 -0.23
C GLY A 393 10.25 -2.89 -0.80
N ASN A 394 11.55 -2.99 -1.12
CA ASN A 394 12.13 -4.21 -1.66
C ASN A 394 12.04 -5.36 -0.63
N THR A 395 11.20 -6.35 -0.90
CA THR A 395 10.93 -7.53 -0.04
C THR A 395 11.39 -8.82 -0.72
N THR A 396 12.71 -8.99 -0.85
CA THR A 396 13.31 -10.04 -1.72
C THR A 396 13.02 -11.49 -1.29
N ALA A 397 12.74 -11.73 -0.01
CA ALA A 397 12.46 -13.07 0.54
C ALA A 397 11.13 -13.16 1.32
N GLY A 398 10.57 -12.02 1.75
CA GLY A 398 9.35 -11.94 2.54
C GLY A 398 8.08 -11.82 1.69
N THR A 399 6.96 -11.58 2.37
CA THR A 399 5.67 -11.25 1.75
C THR A 399 5.32 -9.78 1.97
N LEU A 400 5.03 -9.05 0.90
CA LEU A 400 4.37 -7.75 0.93
C LEU A 400 2.85 -7.97 0.91
N THR A 401 2.18 -7.65 2.01
CA THR A 401 0.72 -7.71 2.13
C THR A 401 0.15 -6.29 2.15
N ILE A 402 -0.75 -5.98 1.24
CA ILE A 402 -1.42 -4.67 1.15
C ILE A 402 -2.92 -4.91 1.16
N ASN A 403 -3.63 -4.19 2.02
CA ASN A 403 -5.07 -4.02 1.95
C ASN A 403 -5.35 -2.52 1.82
N ALA A 404 -5.64 -2.06 0.60
CA ALA A 404 -5.81 -0.64 0.33
C ALA A 404 -7.22 -0.09 0.65
N GLY A 405 -8.17 -0.97 0.99
CA GLY A 405 -9.56 -0.58 1.20
C GLY A 405 -10.23 0.01 -0.05
N ASP A 406 -11.35 0.71 0.13
CA ASP A 406 -12.04 1.40 -0.97
C ASP A 406 -11.29 2.69 -1.38
N GLY A 407 -11.80 3.42 -2.37
CA GLY A 407 -11.15 4.60 -2.94
C GLY A 407 -10.31 4.25 -4.17
N LYS A 408 -9.88 5.28 -4.91
CA LYS A 408 -8.95 5.09 -6.04
C LYS A 408 -7.53 4.96 -5.51
N ASN A 409 -7.08 3.72 -5.36
CA ASN A 409 -5.79 3.41 -4.75
C ASN A 409 -4.70 3.27 -5.80
N THR A 410 -3.48 3.65 -5.42
CA THR A 410 -2.26 3.42 -6.18
C THR A 410 -1.28 2.61 -5.36
N VAL A 411 -0.95 1.41 -5.85
CA VAL A 411 0.04 0.51 -5.25
C VAL A 411 1.25 0.42 -6.17
N ASP A 412 2.35 1.08 -5.80
CA ASP A 412 3.65 0.94 -6.45
C ASP A 412 4.48 -0.13 -5.73
N ALA A 413 4.50 -1.34 -6.26
CA ALA A 413 5.24 -2.47 -5.72
C ALA A 413 6.44 -2.87 -6.60
N LYS A 414 6.92 -1.98 -7.48
CA LYS A 414 8.03 -2.28 -8.42
C LYS A 414 9.37 -2.55 -7.73
N ALA A 415 9.52 -2.22 -6.45
CA ALA A 415 10.72 -2.59 -5.70
C ALA A 415 10.77 -4.10 -5.40
N LEU A 416 9.63 -4.80 -5.45
CA LEU A 416 9.53 -6.24 -5.29
C LEU A 416 9.93 -6.94 -6.60
N THR A 417 11.21 -7.30 -6.74
CA THR A 417 11.70 -8.04 -7.91
C THR A 417 11.60 -9.55 -7.76
N THR A 418 11.70 -10.04 -6.52
CA THR A 418 11.52 -11.43 -6.08
C THR A 418 10.71 -11.43 -4.79
N GLY A 419 10.07 -12.54 -4.41
CA GLY A 419 9.26 -12.63 -3.19
C GLY A 419 7.77 -12.79 -3.49
N THR A 420 6.91 -12.47 -2.53
CA THR A 420 5.44 -12.61 -2.67
C THR A 420 4.73 -11.28 -2.44
N ALA A 421 3.94 -10.83 -3.41
CA ALA A 421 2.93 -9.79 -3.26
C ALA A 421 1.56 -10.41 -3.00
N LYS A 422 0.88 -9.96 -1.94
CA LYS A 422 -0.53 -10.22 -1.67
C LYS A 422 -1.23 -8.87 -1.55
N ILE A 423 -1.91 -8.47 -2.61
CA ILE A 423 -2.51 -7.14 -2.72
C ILE A 423 -4.02 -7.32 -2.81
N THR A 424 -4.73 -6.63 -1.94
CA THR A 424 -6.19 -6.48 -1.99
C THR A 424 -6.51 -5.00 -2.04
N THR A 425 -7.27 -4.58 -3.03
CA THR A 425 -7.91 -3.28 -3.09
C THR A 425 -9.43 -3.47 -3.07
N GLY A 426 -10.17 -2.41 -2.80
CA GLY A 426 -11.61 -2.41 -2.55
C GLY A 426 -12.39 -1.86 -3.73
N SER A 427 -13.39 -1.02 -3.46
CA SER A 427 -14.11 -0.33 -4.54
C SER A 427 -13.36 0.93 -4.97
N GLY A 428 -13.15 1.15 -6.26
CA GLY A 428 -12.47 2.30 -6.85
C GLY A 428 -11.68 1.85 -8.08
N ASN A 429 -11.28 2.78 -8.95
CA ASN A 429 -10.47 2.43 -10.11
C ASN A 429 -9.00 2.38 -9.68
N ASP A 430 -8.51 1.20 -9.31
CA ASP A 430 -7.21 1.01 -8.69
C ASP A 430 -6.08 0.85 -9.71
N THR A 431 -4.86 1.19 -9.31
CA THR A 431 -3.66 0.99 -10.11
C THR A 431 -2.61 0.24 -9.32
N ILE A 432 -2.21 -0.93 -9.81
CA ILE A 432 -1.27 -1.84 -9.15
C ILE A 432 -0.08 -2.08 -10.07
N ASP A 433 1.08 -1.54 -9.70
CA ASP A 433 2.34 -1.69 -10.43
C ASP A 433 3.21 -2.78 -9.80
N LEU A 434 3.24 -3.95 -10.45
CA LEU A 434 4.14 -5.07 -10.19
C LEU A 434 5.08 -5.29 -11.38
N SER A 435 5.33 -4.25 -12.19
CA SER A 435 6.03 -4.30 -13.48
C SER A 435 7.46 -4.83 -13.42
N LYS A 436 8.03 -5.01 -12.22
CA LYS A 436 9.38 -5.52 -11.99
C LYS A 436 9.43 -6.89 -11.30
N LEU A 437 8.30 -7.54 -11.08
CA LEU A 437 8.23 -8.89 -10.50
C LEU A 437 8.77 -9.93 -11.51
N THR A 438 9.86 -10.63 -11.16
CA THR A 438 10.62 -11.50 -12.09
C THR A 438 10.42 -13.01 -11.83
N THR A 439 11.30 -13.87 -12.36
CA THR A 439 11.16 -15.33 -12.55
C THR A 439 10.86 -16.20 -11.33
N THR A 440 10.97 -15.66 -10.12
CA THR A 440 10.63 -16.37 -8.87
C THR A 440 9.56 -15.66 -8.05
N GLY A 441 9.10 -14.52 -8.54
CA GLY A 441 8.08 -13.69 -7.91
C GLY A 441 6.72 -14.36 -7.90
N LYS A 442 5.95 -14.07 -6.86
CA LYS A 442 4.56 -14.52 -6.71
C LYS A 442 3.67 -13.31 -6.49
N ALA A 443 2.57 -13.21 -7.21
CA ALA A 443 1.55 -12.20 -7.01
C ALA A 443 0.18 -12.87 -6.80
N THR A 444 -0.53 -12.43 -5.78
CA THR A 444 -1.96 -12.66 -5.61
C THR A 444 -2.62 -11.30 -5.47
N VAL A 445 -3.42 -10.93 -6.46
CA VAL A 445 -4.07 -9.62 -6.55
C VAL A 445 -5.58 -9.83 -6.56
N THR A 446 -6.29 -9.07 -5.73
CA THR A 446 -7.75 -8.96 -5.74
C THR A 446 -8.10 -7.49 -5.76
N SER A 447 -8.57 -6.93 -6.88
CA SER A 447 -8.70 -5.47 -7.01
C SER A 447 -10.10 -4.91 -6.72
N GLY A 448 -11.13 -5.75 -6.64
CA GLY A 448 -12.42 -5.34 -6.09
C GLY A 448 -13.38 -4.83 -7.16
N ALA A 449 -13.90 -3.61 -7.04
CA ALA A 449 -14.87 -3.09 -8.01
C ALA A 449 -14.44 -1.72 -8.52
N GLY A 450 -14.48 -1.48 -9.82
CA GLY A 450 -13.93 -0.30 -10.49
C GLY A 450 -13.14 -0.77 -11.71
N ASP A 451 -12.72 0.17 -12.56
CA ASP A 451 -11.88 -0.19 -13.71
C ASP A 451 -10.41 -0.22 -13.25
N ASP A 452 -9.92 -1.41 -12.94
CA ASP A 452 -8.60 -1.61 -12.34
C ASP A 452 -7.51 -1.82 -13.39
N THR A 453 -6.30 -1.32 -13.10
CA THR A 453 -5.13 -1.53 -13.95
C THR A 453 -4.03 -2.23 -13.17
N ILE A 454 -3.62 -3.41 -13.65
CA ILE A 454 -2.57 -4.22 -13.06
C ILE A 454 -1.43 -4.40 -14.07
N ASP A 455 -0.22 -4.03 -13.69
CA ASP A 455 0.98 -4.17 -14.52
C ASP A 455 1.89 -5.28 -14.00
N LEU A 456 2.14 -6.31 -14.83
CA LEU A 456 3.02 -7.45 -14.58
C LEU A 456 4.10 -7.56 -15.67
N SER A 457 4.56 -6.43 -16.21
CA SER A 457 5.44 -6.36 -17.37
C SER A 457 6.70 -7.23 -17.30
N ALA A 458 7.33 -7.42 -16.14
CA ALA A 458 8.53 -8.25 -16.00
C ALA A 458 8.28 -9.73 -15.64
N LEU A 459 7.03 -10.19 -15.58
CA LEU A 459 6.70 -11.57 -15.22
C LEU A 459 7.16 -12.56 -16.31
N ALA A 460 8.39 -13.06 -16.19
CA ALA A 460 8.95 -14.08 -17.09
C ALA A 460 8.91 -15.50 -16.51
N GLY A 461 8.64 -15.63 -15.21
CA GLY A 461 8.57 -16.88 -14.45
C GLY A 461 7.96 -16.62 -13.07
N GLY A 462 7.52 -17.68 -12.39
CA GLY A 462 6.84 -17.54 -11.10
C GLY A 462 5.32 -17.65 -11.26
N LYS A 463 4.56 -17.05 -10.35
CA LYS A 463 3.10 -17.21 -10.29
C LYS A 463 2.39 -15.88 -10.14
N ALA A 464 1.42 -15.59 -11.00
CA ALA A 464 0.48 -14.50 -10.81
C ALA A 464 -0.96 -15.04 -10.82
N THR A 465 -1.74 -14.63 -9.83
CA THR A 465 -3.18 -14.93 -9.75
C THR A 465 -3.90 -13.63 -9.49
N ILE A 466 -4.72 -13.20 -10.45
CA ILE A 466 -5.44 -11.93 -10.44
C ILE A 466 -6.93 -12.23 -10.45
N THR A 467 -7.67 -11.56 -9.57
CA THR A 467 -9.14 -11.52 -9.57
C THR A 467 -9.53 -10.05 -9.54
N ALA A 468 -9.90 -9.49 -10.69
CA ALA A 468 -10.04 -8.05 -10.81
C ALA A 468 -11.39 -7.57 -10.22
N GLY A 469 -12.49 -8.16 -10.67
CA GLY A 469 -13.74 -8.16 -9.91
C GLY A 469 -14.88 -7.55 -10.71
N ALA A 470 -15.34 -6.33 -10.43
CA ALA A 470 -16.41 -5.72 -11.21
C ALA A 470 -15.97 -4.41 -11.83
N GLY A 471 -15.97 -4.28 -13.16
CA GLY A 471 -15.49 -3.12 -13.89
C GLY A 471 -14.83 -3.55 -15.19
N ASP A 472 -14.36 -2.60 -15.99
CA ASP A 472 -13.59 -2.92 -17.20
C ASP A 472 -12.10 -3.00 -16.85
N ASP A 473 -11.64 -4.18 -16.42
CA ASP A 473 -10.31 -4.35 -15.85
C ASP A 473 -9.23 -4.58 -16.91
N LYS A 474 -8.00 -4.21 -16.58
CA LYS A 474 -6.85 -4.33 -17.48
C LYS A 474 -5.64 -4.93 -16.80
N VAL A 475 -5.15 -6.06 -17.32
CA VAL A 475 -3.87 -6.67 -16.93
C VAL A 475 -2.88 -6.55 -18.08
N THR A 476 -1.64 -6.14 -17.80
CA THR A 476 -0.55 -6.08 -18.79
C THR A 476 0.57 -7.06 -18.46
N VAL A 477 1.03 -7.81 -19.45
CA VAL A 477 2.23 -8.67 -19.40
C VAL A 477 3.15 -8.30 -20.56
N ASP A 478 4.46 -8.15 -20.32
CA ASP A 478 5.41 -7.63 -21.31
C ASP A 478 6.76 -8.40 -21.33
N ALA A 479 6.78 -9.58 -20.71
CA ALA A 479 7.94 -10.45 -20.69
C ALA A 479 7.57 -11.82 -21.26
N ALA A 480 8.54 -12.44 -21.95
CA ALA A 480 8.37 -13.80 -22.44
C ALA A 480 8.19 -14.78 -21.26
N PHE A 481 7.18 -15.62 -21.34
CA PHE A 481 6.92 -16.65 -20.33
C PHE A 481 7.89 -17.81 -20.49
N THR A 482 8.17 -18.48 -19.37
CA THR A 482 8.95 -19.72 -19.34
C THR A 482 8.06 -20.87 -18.90
N ALA A 483 8.57 -22.10 -19.02
CA ALA A 483 7.94 -23.32 -18.50
C ALA A 483 7.72 -23.34 -16.98
N ALA A 484 8.13 -22.28 -16.25
CA ALA A 484 7.85 -22.09 -14.84
C ALA A 484 6.70 -21.10 -14.58
N THR A 485 6.24 -20.34 -15.58
CA THR A 485 5.22 -19.30 -15.41
C THR A 485 3.84 -19.90 -15.20
N GLU A 486 3.19 -19.53 -14.10
CA GLU A 486 1.78 -19.80 -13.85
C GLU A 486 1.00 -18.47 -13.83
N PHE A 487 0.24 -18.19 -14.88
CA PHE A 487 -0.56 -16.98 -15.01
C PHE A 487 -2.05 -17.31 -14.98
N LYS A 488 -2.78 -16.69 -14.05
CA LYS A 488 -4.24 -16.78 -13.94
C LYS A 488 -4.84 -15.39 -13.81
N TYR A 489 -5.82 -15.09 -14.65
CA TYR A 489 -6.56 -13.83 -14.61
C TYR A 489 -8.06 -14.10 -14.72
N ASP A 490 -8.78 -13.77 -13.66
CA ASP A 490 -10.24 -13.67 -13.67
C ASP A 490 -10.63 -12.20 -13.74
N GLY A 491 -11.19 -11.77 -14.86
CA GLY A 491 -11.67 -10.38 -15.05
C GLY A 491 -12.88 -10.08 -14.17
N GLY A 492 -13.76 -11.07 -14.02
CA GLY A 492 -14.98 -10.96 -13.25
C GLY A 492 -16.15 -10.44 -14.10
N THR A 493 -16.79 -9.33 -13.70
CA THR A 493 -17.91 -8.75 -14.45
C THR A 493 -17.50 -7.45 -15.10
N GLY A 494 -17.76 -7.31 -16.39
CA GLY A 494 -17.41 -6.10 -17.13
C GLY A 494 -16.85 -6.51 -18.49
N THR A 495 -16.05 -5.64 -19.08
CA THR A 495 -15.35 -5.88 -20.34
C THR A 495 -13.85 -5.90 -20.09
N ASP A 496 -13.33 -7.08 -19.79
CA ASP A 496 -12.00 -7.24 -19.25
C ASP A 496 -10.95 -7.43 -20.35
N THR A 497 -9.74 -6.93 -20.11
CA THR A 497 -8.67 -6.86 -21.11
C THR A 497 -7.34 -7.40 -20.60
N LEU A 498 -6.78 -8.38 -21.30
CA LEU A 498 -5.37 -8.74 -21.22
C LEU A 498 -4.59 -8.02 -22.32
N VAL A 499 -3.51 -7.32 -21.96
CA VAL A 499 -2.54 -6.75 -22.88
C VAL A 499 -1.27 -7.60 -22.89
N VAL A 500 -0.87 -8.05 -24.08
CA VAL A 500 0.28 -8.91 -24.33
C VAL A 500 1.34 -8.13 -25.13
N GLY A 501 2.34 -7.65 -24.40
CA GLY A 501 3.52 -7.00 -24.95
C GLY A 501 3.34 -5.52 -25.26
N THR A 502 4.41 -4.77 -25.07
CA THR A 502 4.73 -3.51 -25.76
C THR A 502 5.81 -3.71 -26.83
N ALA A 503 6.38 -4.92 -26.88
CA ALA A 503 7.21 -5.47 -27.93
C ALA A 503 6.80 -6.94 -28.18
N ALA A 504 7.36 -7.55 -29.23
CA ALA A 504 7.11 -8.95 -29.53
C ALA A 504 7.65 -9.85 -28.40
N ILE A 505 6.77 -10.63 -27.79
CA ILE A 505 7.08 -11.56 -26.69
C ILE A 505 6.51 -12.95 -26.94
N ASP A 506 7.10 -13.95 -26.30
CA ASP A 506 6.65 -15.33 -26.41
C ASP A 506 5.92 -15.78 -25.13
N LEU A 507 4.65 -16.14 -25.24
CA LEU A 507 3.83 -16.64 -24.14
C LEU A 507 3.62 -18.16 -24.22
N LYS A 508 4.10 -18.82 -25.28
CA LYS A 508 3.71 -20.20 -25.62
C LYS A 508 4.22 -21.24 -24.61
N ASP A 509 5.32 -20.92 -23.92
CA ASP A 509 5.99 -21.81 -22.97
C ASP A 509 5.35 -21.79 -21.56
N ALA A 510 4.26 -21.06 -21.34
CA ALA A 510 3.62 -20.97 -20.02
C ALA A 510 3.26 -22.36 -19.46
N LYS A 511 3.53 -22.60 -18.18
CA LYS A 511 3.05 -23.81 -17.49
C LYS A 511 1.54 -23.78 -17.28
N ILE A 512 1.03 -22.61 -16.90
CA ILE A 512 -0.40 -22.35 -16.73
C ILE A 512 -0.70 -20.99 -17.35
N PHE A 513 -1.75 -20.94 -18.17
CA PHE A 513 -2.34 -19.72 -18.69
C PHE A 513 -3.86 -19.92 -18.65
N GLU A 514 -4.51 -19.34 -17.66
CA GLU A 514 -5.94 -19.46 -17.45
C GLU A 514 -6.56 -18.08 -17.42
N LEU A 515 -7.46 -17.82 -18.38
CA LEU A 515 -8.30 -16.64 -18.39
C LEU A 515 -9.75 -17.07 -18.10
N THR A 516 -10.39 -16.39 -17.16
CA THR A 516 -11.81 -16.55 -16.83
C THR A 516 -12.46 -15.17 -16.91
N SER A 517 -13.63 -15.08 -17.53
CA SER A 517 -14.34 -13.80 -17.71
C SER A 517 -13.42 -12.70 -18.27
N VAL A 518 -12.66 -13.04 -19.31
CA VAL A 518 -11.85 -12.07 -20.07
C VAL A 518 -12.38 -12.05 -21.47
N GLU A 519 -12.77 -10.88 -21.94
CA GLU A 519 -13.36 -10.70 -23.26
C GLU A 519 -12.31 -10.28 -24.30
N ASN A 520 -11.37 -9.41 -23.92
CA ASN A 520 -10.43 -8.80 -24.86
C ASN A 520 -8.99 -9.24 -24.65
N LEU A 521 -8.31 -9.56 -25.76
CA LEU A 521 -6.86 -9.69 -25.80
C LEU A 521 -6.29 -8.65 -26.75
N THR A 522 -5.50 -7.71 -26.25
CA THR A 522 -4.69 -6.80 -27.07
C THR A 522 -3.29 -7.35 -27.18
N ILE A 523 -2.83 -7.66 -28.40
CA ILE A 523 -1.59 -8.40 -28.64
C ILE A 523 -0.67 -7.58 -29.53
N PHE A 524 0.57 -7.38 -29.07
CA PHE A 524 1.61 -6.73 -29.86
C PHE A 524 2.00 -7.58 -31.08
N ASN A 525 2.18 -6.94 -32.24
CA ASN A 525 2.53 -7.63 -33.47
C ASN A 525 3.85 -8.42 -33.35
N GLY A 526 3.78 -9.70 -33.67
CA GLY A 526 4.90 -10.63 -33.58
C GLY A 526 4.98 -11.38 -32.24
N SER A 527 4.15 -11.04 -31.25
CA SER A 527 3.99 -11.88 -30.06
C SER A 527 3.38 -13.23 -30.42
N THR A 528 3.84 -14.29 -29.76
CA THR A 528 3.41 -15.67 -30.01
C THR A 528 2.65 -16.21 -28.82
N LEU A 529 1.46 -16.77 -29.07
CA LEU A 529 0.67 -17.51 -28.09
C LEU A 529 0.66 -19.00 -28.46
N ALA A 530 0.44 -19.86 -27.48
CA ALA A 530 0.19 -21.27 -27.75
C ALA A 530 -1.27 -21.52 -28.15
N GLY A 531 -1.51 -22.49 -29.04
CA GLY A 531 -2.86 -22.87 -29.48
C GLY A 531 -3.80 -23.20 -28.32
N TRP A 532 -3.31 -23.92 -27.30
CA TRP A 532 -4.09 -24.28 -26.12
C TRP A 532 -4.53 -23.09 -25.26
N GLN A 533 -3.91 -21.91 -25.42
CA GLN A 533 -4.30 -20.68 -24.72
C GLN A 533 -5.56 -20.05 -25.33
N LEU A 534 -5.84 -20.38 -26.59
CA LEU A 534 -6.93 -19.81 -27.41
C LEU A 534 -8.00 -20.85 -27.79
N ASP A 535 -7.70 -22.14 -27.64
CA ASP A 535 -8.55 -23.27 -28.04
C ASP A 535 -9.99 -23.17 -27.51
N GLY A 536 -10.94 -23.16 -28.43
CA GLY A 536 -12.37 -23.11 -28.18
C GLY A 536 -12.89 -21.81 -27.56
N LYS A 537 -12.04 -20.79 -27.42
CA LYS A 537 -12.36 -19.50 -26.78
C LYS A 537 -13.00 -18.52 -27.75
N SER A 538 -13.74 -17.54 -27.19
CA SER A 538 -14.46 -16.51 -27.95
C SER A 538 -13.95 -15.10 -27.61
N TYR A 539 -12.64 -14.94 -27.46
CA TYR A 539 -12.03 -13.64 -27.19
C TYR A 539 -12.18 -12.69 -28.39
N GLU A 540 -12.32 -11.39 -28.12
CA GLU A 540 -12.10 -10.31 -29.08
C GLU A 540 -10.60 -9.99 -29.13
N ILE A 541 -9.97 -10.33 -30.25
CA ILE A 541 -8.54 -10.15 -30.48
C ILE A 541 -8.28 -8.80 -31.17
N LYS A 542 -7.43 -7.98 -30.54
CA LYS A 542 -7.02 -6.64 -30.98
C LYS A 542 -5.50 -6.60 -31.16
N SER A 543 -5.01 -5.87 -32.13
CA SER A 543 -3.57 -5.64 -32.33
C SER A 543 -3.14 -4.26 -31.83
N ASP A 544 -1.82 -4.07 -31.68
CA ASP A 544 -1.15 -2.80 -31.39
C ASP A 544 -1.13 -1.79 -32.55
N GLY A 545 -1.75 -2.13 -33.68
CA GLY A 545 -1.83 -1.29 -34.87
C GLY A 545 -2.72 -1.90 -35.95
N ASN A 546 -2.71 -1.33 -37.16
CA ASN A 546 -3.54 -1.84 -38.26
C ASN A 546 -2.85 -2.95 -39.07
N ASN A 547 -3.67 -3.83 -39.65
CA ASN A 547 -3.27 -4.91 -40.57
C ASN A 547 -2.05 -5.71 -40.09
N LYS A 548 -2.10 -6.17 -38.84
CA LYS A 548 -1.04 -6.98 -38.23
C LYS A 548 -1.24 -8.47 -38.50
N THR A 549 -0.26 -9.28 -38.09
CA THR A 549 -0.35 -10.75 -38.12
C THR A 549 -0.24 -11.31 -36.71
N LEU A 550 -1.22 -12.12 -36.32
CA LEU A 550 -1.21 -12.86 -35.05
C LEU A 550 -0.41 -14.15 -35.24
N LYS A 551 0.48 -14.49 -34.30
CA LYS A 551 1.25 -15.74 -34.34
C LYS A 551 0.77 -16.73 -33.30
N ILE A 552 0.52 -17.96 -33.72
CA ILE A 552 0.06 -19.06 -32.88
C ILE A 552 0.96 -20.27 -33.12
N SER A 553 1.48 -20.85 -32.05
CA SER A 553 2.26 -22.09 -32.07
C SER A 553 1.45 -23.20 -31.40
N ILE A 554 1.29 -24.36 -32.03
CA ILE A 554 0.71 -25.52 -31.36
C ILE A 554 1.78 -26.15 -30.49
N GLU A 555 1.57 -26.08 -29.18
CA GLU A 555 2.50 -26.62 -28.20
C GLU A 555 1.96 -27.92 -27.59
N ASN A 556 2.86 -28.86 -27.31
CA ASN A 556 2.52 -30.17 -26.75
C ASN A 556 3.09 -30.38 -25.34
N PRO A 557 2.67 -29.59 -24.34
CA PRO A 557 3.25 -29.65 -22.99
C PRO A 557 3.00 -31.01 -22.31
N ASN A 558 1.97 -31.75 -22.73
CA ASN A 558 1.59 -33.03 -22.15
C ASN A 558 2.10 -34.26 -22.94
N ASN A 559 2.91 -34.03 -23.98
CA ASN A 559 3.49 -35.08 -24.81
C ASN A 559 2.43 -36.05 -25.41
N ALA A 560 1.27 -35.48 -25.81
CA ALA A 560 0.16 -36.18 -26.44
C ALA A 560 0.51 -36.61 -27.87
N ALA A 561 -0.07 -37.71 -28.36
CA ALA A 561 0.15 -38.19 -29.73
C ALA A 561 -0.66 -37.39 -30.77
N ALA A 562 -1.68 -36.67 -30.35
CA ALA A 562 -2.51 -35.81 -31.18
C ALA A 562 -2.99 -34.59 -30.37
N ILE A 563 -3.14 -33.45 -31.04
CA ILE A 563 -3.61 -32.20 -30.44
C ILE A 563 -4.76 -31.66 -31.27
N THR A 564 -5.76 -31.07 -30.62
CA THR A 564 -6.80 -30.30 -31.29
C THR A 564 -6.71 -28.85 -30.82
N THR A 565 -6.71 -27.92 -31.77
CA THR A 565 -6.76 -26.48 -31.54
C THR A 565 -7.89 -25.90 -32.38
N ASP A 566 -8.96 -25.46 -31.74
CA ASP A 566 -10.10 -24.80 -32.37
C ASP A 566 -10.04 -23.28 -32.22
N LEU A 567 -9.64 -22.57 -33.27
CA LEU A 567 -9.54 -21.11 -33.30
C LEU A 567 -10.75 -20.45 -33.99
N SER A 568 -11.72 -21.23 -34.45
CA SER A 568 -12.83 -20.77 -35.30
C SER A 568 -13.80 -19.81 -34.59
N LYS A 569 -13.75 -19.79 -33.26
CA LYS A 569 -14.60 -18.96 -32.40
C LYS A 569 -13.99 -17.62 -32.01
N LEU A 570 -12.71 -17.39 -32.30
CA LEU A 570 -12.07 -16.10 -32.05
C LEU A 570 -12.75 -15.01 -32.88
N ALA A 571 -12.98 -13.86 -32.25
CA ALA A 571 -13.41 -12.64 -32.91
C ALA A 571 -12.21 -11.72 -33.10
N PHE A 572 -12.19 -10.93 -34.17
CA PHE A 572 -11.12 -9.99 -34.45
C PHE A 572 -11.68 -8.58 -34.56
N SER A 573 -10.95 -7.61 -34.01
CA SER A 573 -11.27 -6.19 -34.11
C SER A 573 -11.51 -5.77 -35.55
N THR A 574 -12.61 -5.07 -35.79
CA THR A 574 -12.90 -4.42 -37.08
C THR A 574 -12.38 -2.98 -37.13
N SER A 575 -11.67 -2.51 -36.09
CA SER A 575 -11.11 -1.16 -36.03
C SER A 575 -9.99 -1.00 -37.04
N THR A 576 -9.99 0.08 -37.82
CA THR A 576 -8.92 0.37 -38.78
C THR A 576 -7.58 0.79 -38.12
N THR A 577 -7.51 0.82 -36.79
CA THR A 577 -6.32 1.20 -36.02
C THR A 577 -5.77 0.10 -35.13
N SER A 578 -6.48 -1.02 -34.97
CA SER A 578 -6.13 -2.11 -34.02
C SER A 578 -6.61 -3.49 -34.48
N ASN A 579 -6.57 -3.75 -35.80
CA ASN A 579 -6.96 -5.02 -36.41
C ASN A 579 -5.79 -5.89 -36.87
N PHE A 580 -5.96 -7.20 -36.72
CA PHE A 580 -5.20 -8.18 -37.49
C PHE A 580 -5.81 -8.32 -38.90
N SER A 581 -4.98 -8.60 -39.90
CA SER A 581 -5.41 -8.95 -41.27
C SER A 581 -5.16 -10.43 -41.60
N SER A 582 -4.30 -11.09 -40.83
CA SER A 582 -3.97 -12.50 -41.00
C SER A 582 -3.55 -13.16 -39.69
N VAL A 583 -3.54 -14.49 -39.69
CA VAL A 583 -3.04 -15.33 -38.58
C VAL A 583 -2.03 -16.32 -39.14
N GLU A 584 -0.89 -16.46 -38.49
CA GLU A 584 0.13 -17.48 -38.76
C GLU A 584 -0.01 -18.58 -37.70
N ILE A 585 -0.25 -19.81 -38.15
CA ILE A 585 -0.44 -20.97 -37.29
C ILE A 585 0.66 -21.97 -37.63
N THR A 586 1.48 -22.33 -36.65
CA THR A 586 2.53 -23.35 -36.78
C THR A 586 2.16 -24.56 -35.93
N GLY A 587 2.01 -25.70 -36.58
CA GLY A 587 1.76 -27.00 -35.98
C GLY A 587 3.02 -27.60 -35.35
N LYS A 588 2.86 -28.76 -34.76
CA LYS A 588 3.86 -29.45 -33.95
C LYS A 588 4.33 -30.70 -34.67
N ASP A 589 5.59 -30.67 -35.11
CA ASP A 589 6.22 -31.85 -35.68
C ASP A 589 6.08 -33.12 -34.83
N ASN A 590 5.80 -34.23 -35.50
CA ASN A 590 5.61 -35.59 -35.03
C ASN A 590 4.39 -35.76 -34.11
N VAL A 591 3.42 -34.86 -34.18
CA VAL A 591 2.15 -34.90 -33.47
C VAL A 591 1.03 -34.74 -34.49
N ALA A 592 -0.03 -35.54 -34.39
CA ALA A 592 -1.18 -35.37 -35.27
C ALA A 592 -1.99 -34.13 -34.84
N ASP A 593 -1.86 -33.04 -35.58
CA ASP A 593 -2.53 -31.78 -35.29
C ASP A 593 -3.90 -31.71 -35.98
N THR A 594 -4.91 -31.34 -35.20
CA THR A 594 -6.23 -30.98 -35.70
C THR A 594 -6.44 -29.49 -35.50
N ILE A 595 -6.36 -28.72 -36.58
CA ILE A 595 -6.39 -27.26 -36.57
C ILE A 595 -7.71 -26.80 -37.16
N TYR A 596 -8.54 -26.10 -36.38
CA TYR A 596 -9.65 -25.32 -36.93
C TYR A 596 -9.18 -23.88 -37.06
N GLY A 597 -9.10 -23.40 -38.31
CA GLY A 597 -8.67 -22.05 -38.66
C GLY A 597 -9.61 -20.97 -38.15
N THR A 598 -9.17 -19.73 -38.30
CA THR A 598 -9.92 -18.54 -37.93
C THR A 598 -10.80 -18.05 -39.08
N LYS A 599 -11.52 -16.94 -38.86
CA LYS A 599 -12.26 -16.25 -39.94
C LYS A 599 -11.36 -15.29 -40.74
N MET A 600 -10.13 -15.06 -40.27
CA MET A 600 -9.14 -14.24 -40.95
C MET A 600 -8.43 -15.05 -42.02
N ASN A 601 -7.56 -14.41 -42.80
CA ASN A 601 -6.69 -15.15 -43.71
C ASN A 601 -5.65 -15.92 -42.88
N ASP A 602 -5.76 -17.23 -42.83
CA ASP A 602 -4.82 -18.07 -42.12
C ASP A 602 -3.65 -18.47 -43.03
N THR A 603 -2.46 -18.53 -42.43
CA THR A 603 -1.26 -19.13 -43.00
C THR A 603 -0.87 -20.28 -42.09
N ILE A 604 -1.12 -21.51 -42.54
CA ILE A 604 -1.05 -22.71 -41.69
C ILE A 604 0.07 -23.60 -42.19
N ASP A 605 1.03 -23.86 -41.32
CA ASP A 605 1.97 -24.98 -41.43
C ASP A 605 1.52 -25.99 -40.39
N ALA A 606 1.09 -27.19 -40.77
CA ALA A 606 0.61 -28.19 -39.82
C ALA A 606 1.75 -28.97 -39.13
N GLY A 607 2.99 -28.75 -39.56
CA GLY A 607 4.14 -29.54 -39.14
C GLY A 607 4.31 -30.81 -39.96
N SER A 608 5.34 -31.56 -39.59
CA SER A 608 5.70 -32.83 -40.25
C SER A 608 5.52 -34.01 -39.31
N GLY A 609 5.76 -35.23 -39.78
CA GLY A 609 5.93 -36.39 -38.88
C GLY A 609 4.66 -37.20 -38.60
N ALA A 610 3.47 -36.60 -38.76
CA ALA A 610 2.19 -37.22 -38.46
C ALA A 610 1.18 -36.99 -39.61
N LYS A 611 -0.08 -37.35 -39.38
CA LYS A 611 -1.19 -37.04 -40.27
C LYS A 611 -1.97 -35.90 -39.66
N ASP A 612 -2.03 -34.77 -40.35
CA ASP A 612 -2.69 -33.59 -39.82
C ASP A 612 -4.06 -33.35 -40.45
N VAL A 613 -4.94 -32.69 -39.69
CA VAL A 613 -6.30 -32.36 -40.09
C VAL A 613 -6.47 -30.86 -39.97
N ILE A 614 -6.66 -30.21 -41.11
CA ILE A 614 -6.82 -28.77 -41.19
C ILE A 614 -8.27 -28.48 -41.60
N ASN A 615 -8.97 -27.68 -40.81
CA ASN A 615 -10.34 -27.27 -41.08
C ASN A 615 -10.41 -25.75 -41.19
N ILE A 616 -10.50 -25.25 -42.41
CA ILE A 616 -10.59 -23.82 -42.75
C ILE A 616 -12.01 -23.39 -43.13
N SER A 617 -13.03 -24.19 -42.75
CA SER A 617 -14.43 -23.86 -43.04
C SER A 617 -14.94 -22.59 -42.35
N ALA A 618 -14.17 -22.00 -41.43
CA ALA A 618 -14.48 -20.74 -40.77
C ALA A 618 -14.46 -19.53 -41.73
N GLY A 619 -13.73 -19.61 -42.84
CA GLY A 619 -13.64 -18.56 -43.87
C GLY A 619 -12.20 -18.12 -44.13
N GLY A 620 -12.03 -16.90 -44.61
CA GLY A 620 -10.72 -16.35 -45.00
C GLY A 620 -10.25 -16.83 -46.38
N ASN A 621 -9.20 -16.17 -46.88
CA ASN A 621 -8.43 -16.65 -48.02
C ASN A 621 -7.13 -17.25 -47.47
N ASN A 622 -7.08 -18.57 -47.36
CA ASN A 622 -6.08 -19.27 -46.55
C ASN A 622 -4.91 -19.76 -47.41
N ILE A 623 -3.75 -19.90 -46.78
CA ILE A 623 -2.54 -20.47 -47.36
C ILE A 623 -2.12 -21.64 -46.49
N ILE A 624 -2.11 -22.83 -47.04
CA ILE A 624 -1.55 -24.01 -46.37
C ILE A 624 -0.13 -24.22 -46.88
N LEU A 625 0.85 -24.13 -45.98
CA LEU A 625 2.23 -24.47 -46.27
C LEU A 625 2.38 -25.97 -46.21
N ILE A 626 2.98 -26.51 -47.26
CA ILE A 626 3.35 -27.92 -47.36
C ILE A 626 4.85 -27.96 -47.61
N ASN A 627 5.63 -28.12 -46.56
CA ASN A 627 7.06 -28.31 -46.69
C ASN A 627 7.40 -29.75 -47.08
N ALA A 628 8.66 -29.95 -47.47
CA ALA A 628 9.12 -31.27 -47.87
C ALA A 628 9.05 -32.26 -46.70
N GLY A 629 8.25 -33.32 -46.85
CA GLY A 629 8.05 -34.37 -45.85
C GLY A 629 6.90 -34.10 -44.86
N ASP A 630 6.18 -32.98 -45.02
CA ASP A 630 5.05 -32.64 -44.15
C ASP A 630 3.91 -33.63 -44.40
N SER A 631 3.50 -33.78 -45.66
CA SER A 631 2.29 -34.50 -46.03
C SER A 631 2.61 -35.68 -46.96
N THR A 632 2.91 -36.85 -46.39
CA THR A 632 3.44 -38.00 -47.13
C THR A 632 2.51 -39.20 -47.12
N TYR A 633 2.55 -40.02 -48.17
CA TYR A 633 1.77 -41.26 -48.22
C TYR A 633 2.59 -42.38 -48.83
N THR A 634 2.51 -43.55 -48.18
CA THR A 634 3.01 -44.82 -48.72
C THR A 634 1.93 -45.88 -48.54
N SER A 635 2.08 -47.03 -49.19
CA SER A 635 1.12 -48.14 -49.02
C SER A 635 1.05 -48.71 -47.60
N THR A 636 1.98 -48.36 -46.71
CA THR A 636 2.06 -48.87 -45.33
C THR A 636 1.94 -47.78 -44.25
N VAL A 637 2.09 -46.50 -44.60
CA VAL A 637 2.03 -45.37 -43.67
C VAL A 637 1.28 -44.22 -44.35
N ASP A 638 0.18 -43.78 -43.71
CA ASP A 638 -0.61 -42.62 -44.11
C ASP A 638 -0.28 -41.44 -43.20
N ARG A 639 0.38 -40.43 -43.76
CA ARG A 639 0.74 -39.15 -43.15
C ARG A 639 0.30 -38.00 -44.05
N MET A 640 -0.77 -38.21 -44.80
CA MET A 640 -1.33 -37.23 -45.73
C MET A 640 -2.26 -36.30 -44.98
N ASP A 641 -1.96 -35.02 -45.07
CA ASP A 641 -2.77 -33.96 -44.49
C ASP A 641 -4.14 -33.90 -45.17
N ALA A 642 -5.16 -33.73 -44.33
CA ALA A 642 -6.53 -33.64 -44.75
C ALA A 642 -7.07 -32.23 -44.51
N ILE A 643 -7.43 -31.53 -45.58
CA ILE A 643 -7.95 -30.17 -45.54
C ILE A 643 -9.45 -30.17 -45.82
N THR A 644 -10.24 -29.66 -44.89
CA THR A 644 -11.69 -29.49 -45.01
C THR A 644 -12.03 -28.00 -45.17
N GLY A 645 -12.99 -27.70 -46.05
CA GLY A 645 -13.46 -26.32 -46.28
C GLY A 645 -12.67 -25.56 -47.34
N PHE A 646 -11.75 -26.21 -48.05
CA PHE A 646 -10.92 -25.59 -49.08
C PHE A 646 -11.76 -25.02 -50.23
N HIS A 647 -11.65 -23.71 -50.45
CA HIS A 647 -12.37 -22.95 -51.46
C HIS A 647 -11.61 -22.98 -52.79
N ALA A 648 -11.84 -24.05 -53.56
CA ALA A 648 -11.28 -24.25 -54.89
C ALA A 648 -12.03 -23.41 -55.95
N VAL A 649 -11.72 -22.11 -56.02
CA VAL A 649 -12.26 -21.16 -57.00
C VAL A 649 -11.14 -20.31 -57.61
N THR A 650 -11.48 -19.33 -58.44
CA THR A 650 -10.49 -18.36 -58.92
C THR A 650 -10.02 -17.44 -57.80
N LYS A 651 -8.76 -17.00 -57.83
CA LYS A 651 -8.17 -16.11 -56.81
C LYS A 651 -8.98 -14.83 -56.57
N ALA A 652 -9.56 -14.25 -57.62
CA ALA A 652 -10.41 -13.06 -57.53
C ALA A 652 -11.69 -13.28 -56.71
N ASN A 653 -12.12 -14.54 -56.55
CA ASN A 653 -13.30 -14.94 -55.80
C ASN A 653 -12.96 -15.46 -54.38
N GLY A 654 -11.74 -15.21 -53.89
CA GLY A 654 -11.32 -15.58 -52.53
C GLY A 654 -10.95 -17.05 -52.40
N ALA A 655 -10.06 -17.52 -53.27
CA ALA A 655 -9.59 -18.89 -53.25
C ALA A 655 -8.57 -19.14 -52.13
N ASP A 656 -8.58 -20.37 -51.62
CA ASP A 656 -7.52 -20.90 -50.78
C ASP A 656 -6.35 -21.40 -51.64
N LEU A 657 -5.15 -21.42 -51.07
CA LEU A 657 -3.91 -21.74 -51.75
C LEU A 657 -3.13 -22.85 -51.03
N LEU A 658 -2.50 -23.71 -51.81
CA LEU A 658 -1.47 -24.63 -51.32
C LEU A 658 -0.10 -24.07 -51.70
N LYS A 659 0.81 -23.94 -50.74
CA LYS A 659 2.15 -23.39 -50.97
C LYS A 659 3.20 -24.43 -50.63
N PHE A 660 3.91 -24.90 -51.65
CA PHE A 660 4.96 -25.90 -51.50
C PHE A 660 6.33 -25.25 -51.30
N THR A 661 7.26 -25.91 -50.62
CA THR A 661 8.66 -25.44 -50.56
C THR A 661 9.29 -25.41 -51.96
N THR A 662 9.08 -26.48 -52.75
CA THR A 662 9.70 -26.63 -54.07
C THR A 662 8.86 -25.92 -55.13
N ALA A 663 9.47 -24.92 -55.78
CA ALA A 663 8.87 -24.27 -56.95
C ALA A 663 8.80 -25.24 -58.13
N GLY A 664 7.73 -25.15 -58.92
CA GLY A 664 7.43 -26.16 -59.91
C GLY A 664 6.44 -25.74 -61.00
N ALA A 665 6.13 -26.70 -61.87
CA ALA A 665 5.20 -26.55 -62.98
C ALA A 665 3.94 -27.39 -62.75
N ILE A 666 2.84 -26.97 -63.36
CA ILE A 666 1.68 -27.84 -63.50
C ILE A 666 2.07 -29.03 -64.38
N GLY A 667 1.88 -30.24 -63.87
CA GLY A 667 2.15 -31.47 -64.60
C GLY A 667 1.36 -31.48 -65.90
N ASN A 668 1.98 -31.94 -66.98
CA ASN A 668 1.35 -32.03 -68.29
C ASN A 668 1.81 -33.31 -68.99
N GLY A 669 0.87 -34.23 -69.20
CA GLY A 669 1.11 -35.48 -69.93
C GLY A 669 0.78 -35.26 -71.40
N ALA A 670 1.79 -35.27 -72.27
CA ALA A 670 1.57 -35.04 -73.70
C ALA A 670 0.94 -36.25 -74.45
N ALA A 671 0.91 -37.44 -73.84
CA ALA A 671 0.38 -38.68 -74.40
C ALA A 671 -0.30 -39.54 -73.32
N ASP A 672 -1.08 -40.53 -73.75
CA ASP A 672 -1.65 -41.55 -72.87
C ASP A 672 -0.54 -42.52 -72.41
N THR A 673 -0.34 -42.64 -71.09
CA THR A 673 0.64 -43.55 -70.46
C THR A 673 -0.06 -44.83 -70.02
N ASP A 674 0.53 -46.00 -70.29
CA ASP A 674 0.02 -47.30 -69.84
C ASP A 674 0.23 -47.46 -68.33
N VAL A 675 -0.87 -47.62 -67.59
CA VAL A 675 -0.84 -47.71 -66.12
C VAL A 675 -1.41 -49.04 -65.59
N LYS A 676 -1.49 -50.08 -66.43
CA LYS A 676 -2.00 -51.40 -66.00
C LYS A 676 -1.23 -52.01 -64.83
N GLY A 677 0.04 -51.61 -64.65
CA GLY A 677 0.88 -52.04 -63.53
C GLY A 677 0.43 -51.52 -62.17
N ALA A 678 -0.43 -50.49 -62.13
CA ALA A 678 -0.99 -49.97 -60.89
C ALA A 678 -2.09 -50.87 -60.30
N ILE A 679 -2.73 -51.75 -61.09
CA ILE A 679 -3.82 -52.60 -60.61
C ILE A 679 -3.28 -53.68 -59.67
N THR A 680 -3.77 -53.68 -58.42
CA THR A 680 -3.36 -54.67 -57.43
C THR A 680 -3.85 -56.06 -57.84
N ASN A 681 -2.92 -57.02 -57.95
CA ASN A 681 -3.20 -58.38 -58.47
C ASN A 681 -3.69 -58.43 -59.94
N GLY A 682 -3.38 -57.40 -60.75
CA GLY A 682 -3.65 -57.41 -62.18
C GLY A 682 -2.95 -58.56 -62.93
N THR A 683 -3.54 -58.96 -64.05
CA THR A 683 -3.03 -60.00 -64.95
C THR A 683 -1.95 -59.47 -65.92
N GLY A 684 -1.75 -58.15 -65.98
CA GLY A 684 -0.84 -57.46 -66.89
C GLY A 684 -1.37 -57.32 -68.32
N LEU A 685 -2.61 -57.74 -68.56
CA LEU A 685 -3.31 -57.68 -69.84
C LEU A 685 -4.41 -56.61 -69.86
N GLU A 686 -4.61 -55.91 -68.75
CA GLU A 686 -5.63 -54.88 -68.58
C GLU A 686 -5.38 -53.70 -69.54
N SER A 687 -6.46 -53.16 -70.07
CA SER A 687 -6.49 -51.97 -70.91
C SER A 687 -6.90 -50.77 -70.06
N VAL A 688 -5.91 -50.11 -69.47
CA VAL A 688 -6.05 -48.85 -68.75
C VAL A 688 -4.88 -47.92 -69.09
N VAL A 689 -5.21 -46.69 -69.45
CA VAL A 689 -4.23 -45.63 -69.70
C VAL A 689 -4.57 -44.42 -68.84
N ALA A 690 -3.58 -43.60 -68.54
CA ALA A 690 -3.75 -42.37 -67.79
C ALA A 690 -3.10 -41.18 -68.52
N ASN A 691 -3.67 -40.00 -68.34
CA ASN A 691 -3.16 -38.76 -68.90
C ASN A 691 -3.38 -37.61 -67.91
N ILE A 692 -2.43 -36.66 -67.89
CA ILE A 692 -2.56 -35.39 -67.17
C ILE A 692 -2.88 -34.30 -68.19
N SER A 693 -4.05 -33.69 -68.06
CA SER A 693 -4.48 -32.58 -68.92
C SER A 693 -3.51 -31.39 -68.85
N THR A 694 -3.61 -30.46 -69.80
CA THR A 694 -2.81 -29.21 -69.79
C THR A 694 -3.03 -28.34 -68.56
N SER A 695 -4.12 -28.58 -67.82
CA SER A 695 -4.45 -27.91 -66.56
C SER A 695 -4.09 -28.76 -65.34
N GLY A 696 -3.31 -29.84 -65.48
CA GLY A 696 -2.79 -30.60 -64.34
C GLY A 696 -3.75 -31.58 -63.70
N ILE A 697 -4.86 -31.92 -64.38
CA ILE A 697 -5.80 -32.93 -63.88
C ILE A 697 -5.46 -34.30 -64.46
N LEU A 698 -5.15 -35.25 -63.57
CA LEU A 698 -4.91 -36.65 -63.88
C LEU A 698 -6.23 -37.40 -64.03
N SER A 699 -6.38 -38.10 -65.15
CA SER A 699 -7.54 -38.92 -65.46
C SER A 699 -7.12 -40.29 -65.99
N ILE A 700 -7.95 -41.30 -65.75
CA ILE A 700 -7.77 -42.67 -66.27
C ILE A 700 -8.88 -42.99 -67.28
N SER A 701 -8.54 -43.78 -68.30
CA SER A 701 -9.49 -44.25 -69.30
C SER A 701 -9.11 -45.66 -69.77
N GLY A 702 -9.99 -46.30 -70.55
CA GLY A 702 -9.81 -47.68 -70.99
C GLY A 702 -10.89 -48.62 -70.45
N LYS A 703 -10.92 -49.85 -70.97
CA LYS A 703 -11.95 -50.84 -70.63
C LYS A 703 -11.88 -51.26 -69.15
N ASP A 704 -10.68 -51.32 -68.61
CA ASP A 704 -10.39 -51.85 -67.28
C ASP A 704 -10.08 -50.74 -66.27
N ALA A 705 -10.36 -49.46 -66.60
CA ALA A 705 -10.09 -48.31 -65.74
C ALA A 705 -10.79 -48.39 -64.37
N GLY A 706 -11.96 -49.03 -64.30
CA GLY A 706 -12.68 -49.25 -63.04
C GLY A 706 -12.00 -50.24 -62.09
N ALA A 707 -10.92 -50.91 -62.51
CA ALA A 707 -10.12 -51.77 -61.64
C ALA A 707 -9.03 -50.99 -60.85
N ILE A 708 -8.85 -49.70 -61.13
CA ILE A 708 -8.10 -48.77 -60.26
C ILE A 708 -9.12 -48.17 -59.28
N ASP A 709 -9.33 -48.85 -58.16
CA ASP A 709 -10.44 -48.58 -57.23
C ASP A 709 -9.99 -48.27 -55.79
N THR A 710 -8.69 -48.28 -55.52
CA THR A 710 -8.11 -47.87 -54.24
C THR A 710 -7.23 -46.62 -54.37
N LEU A 711 -7.11 -45.84 -53.29
CA LEU A 711 -6.22 -44.67 -53.27
C LEU A 711 -4.77 -45.05 -53.57
N ALA A 712 -4.29 -46.19 -53.03
CA ALA A 712 -2.93 -46.65 -53.26
C ALA A 712 -2.63 -46.86 -54.76
N GLU A 713 -3.59 -47.40 -55.51
CA GLU A 713 -3.45 -47.58 -56.96
C GLU A 713 -3.43 -46.24 -57.69
N TRP A 714 -4.30 -45.30 -57.31
CA TRP A 714 -4.29 -43.93 -57.83
C TRP A 714 -2.95 -43.21 -57.58
N MET A 715 -2.28 -43.47 -56.46
CA MET A 715 -0.95 -42.93 -56.19
C MET A 715 0.10 -43.49 -57.15
N VAL A 716 0.09 -44.82 -57.38
CA VAL A 716 0.97 -45.47 -58.36
C VAL A 716 0.70 -44.96 -59.78
N VAL A 717 -0.57 -44.69 -60.13
CA VAL A 717 -0.93 -44.06 -61.41
C VAL A 717 -0.31 -42.65 -61.51
N ALA A 718 -0.50 -41.79 -60.50
CA ALA A 718 0.01 -40.41 -60.52
C ALA A 718 1.53 -40.37 -60.68
N GLU A 719 2.21 -41.25 -59.96
CA GLU A 719 3.64 -41.50 -60.08
C GLU A 719 4.05 -41.94 -61.50
N THR A 720 3.44 -43.00 -62.02
CA THR A 720 3.80 -43.57 -63.33
C THR A 720 3.67 -42.53 -64.45
N VAL A 721 2.62 -41.71 -64.41
CA VAL A 721 2.38 -40.69 -65.45
C VAL A 721 3.34 -39.51 -65.32
N LEU A 722 3.76 -39.14 -64.11
CA LEU A 722 4.78 -38.11 -63.89
C LEU A 722 6.21 -38.62 -64.17
N GLU A 723 6.44 -39.94 -64.20
CA GLU A 723 7.72 -40.59 -64.48
C GLU A 723 8.05 -40.78 -65.97
N ASP A 724 7.07 -40.71 -66.90
CA ASP A 724 7.17 -41.00 -68.35
C ASP A 724 8.07 -40.02 -69.17
N GLY A 725 9.04 -39.35 -68.52
CA GLY A 725 9.95 -38.38 -69.14
C GLY A 725 11.05 -37.78 -68.24
N SER A 726 11.41 -38.45 -67.13
CA SER A 726 12.22 -37.94 -65.99
C SER A 726 11.42 -37.06 -65.02
N LEU A 727 11.33 -37.49 -63.76
CA LEU A 727 10.70 -36.72 -62.68
C LEU A 727 11.32 -35.31 -62.59
N VAL A 728 10.49 -34.29 -62.80
CA VAL A 728 10.87 -32.88 -62.61
C VAL A 728 10.43 -32.47 -61.21
N ALA A 729 11.40 -32.08 -60.37
CA ALA A 729 11.09 -31.50 -59.07
C ALA A 729 10.12 -30.31 -59.24
N GLY A 730 9.08 -30.28 -58.40
CA GLY A 730 8.01 -29.29 -58.42
C GLY A 730 6.81 -29.65 -59.30
N ALA A 731 6.84 -30.76 -60.07
CA ALA A 731 5.69 -31.16 -60.87
C ALA A 731 4.47 -31.44 -59.99
N THR A 732 3.33 -30.79 -60.28
CA THR A 732 2.08 -30.91 -59.50
C THR A 732 0.91 -31.38 -60.35
N THR A 733 0.18 -32.39 -59.90
CA THR A 733 -1.06 -32.89 -60.53
C THR A 733 -2.15 -33.10 -59.49
N ALA A 734 -3.40 -33.19 -59.91
CA ALA A 734 -4.52 -33.52 -59.03
C ALA A 734 -5.47 -34.53 -59.66
N PHE A 735 -6.10 -35.37 -58.83
CA PHE A 735 -7.14 -36.31 -59.27
C PHE A 735 -8.26 -36.39 -58.24
N GLN A 736 -9.43 -36.85 -58.67
CA GLN A 736 -10.57 -37.05 -57.80
C GLN A 736 -10.72 -38.53 -57.46
N PHE A 737 -10.88 -38.85 -56.17
CA PHE A 737 -11.16 -40.20 -55.71
C PHE A 737 -12.12 -40.17 -54.52
N SER A 738 -13.13 -41.06 -54.53
CA SER A 738 -14.10 -41.22 -53.43
C SER A 738 -14.73 -39.91 -52.90
N GLY A 739 -14.99 -38.93 -53.77
CA GLY A 739 -15.62 -37.66 -53.41
C GLY A 739 -14.68 -36.59 -52.84
N ASN A 740 -13.37 -36.81 -52.90
CA ASN A 740 -12.33 -35.85 -52.52
C ASN A 740 -11.40 -35.58 -53.70
N THR A 741 -10.70 -34.45 -53.67
CA THR A 741 -9.58 -34.16 -54.58
C THR A 741 -8.28 -34.43 -53.85
N TYR A 742 -7.33 -35.08 -54.52
CA TYR A 742 -5.99 -35.33 -54.03
C TYR A 742 -5.00 -34.53 -54.87
N VAL A 743 -4.14 -33.77 -54.23
CA VAL A 743 -3.07 -33.00 -54.88
C VAL A 743 -1.77 -33.74 -54.66
N TYR A 744 -1.06 -34.06 -55.73
CA TYR A 744 0.20 -34.77 -55.73
C TYR A 744 1.30 -33.86 -56.26
N HIS A 745 2.30 -33.56 -55.43
CA HIS A 745 3.41 -32.67 -55.73
C HIS A 745 4.74 -33.38 -55.56
N VAL A 746 5.60 -33.34 -56.58
CA VAL A 746 6.94 -33.95 -56.52
C VAL A 746 7.90 -32.99 -55.80
N SER A 747 8.22 -33.23 -54.52
CA SER A 747 9.06 -32.31 -53.74
C SER A 747 10.55 -32.37 -54.08
N ALA A 748 11.05 -33.50 -54.60
CA ALA A 748 12.42 -33.64 -55.10
C ALA A 748 12.53 -34.61 -56.29
N ALA A 749 13.52 -34.37 -57.17
CA ALA A 749 13.82 -35.28 -58.28
C ALA A 749 14.53 -36.54 -57.74
N ALA A 750 13.95 -37.71 -57.98
CA ALA A 750 14.51 -39.00 -57.60
C ALA A 750 14.40 -40.01 -58.76
N THR A 751 15.24 -41.06 -58.75
CA THR A 751 15.28 -42.09 -59.79
C THR A 751 14.38 -43.32 -59.53
N ASN A 752 13.52 -43.29 -58.50
CA ASN A 752 12.44 -44.27 -58.26
C ASN A 752 11.58 -43.82 -57.06
N ALA A 753 10.37 -43.38 -57.37
CA ALA A 753 9.09 -43.67 -56.74
C ALA A 753 8.80 -43.47 -55.21
N VAL A 754 7.69 -42.78 -54.94
CA VAL A 754 6.86 -42.57 -53.73
C VAL A 754 7.46 -41.75 -52.57
N THR A 755 8.75 -41.87 -52.27
CA THR A 755 9.28 -41.33 -50.99
C THR A 755 9.52 -39.81 -50.95
N THR A 756 9.35 -39.10 -52.08
CA THR A 756 9.67 -37.67 -52.21
C THR A 756 8.52 -36.85 -52.80
N ALA A 757 7.27 -37.28 -52.57
CA ALA A 757 6.08 -36.54 -52.99
C ALA A 757 5.27 -36.07 -51.78
N GLU A 758 4.76 -34.85 -51.87
CA GLU A 758 3.74 -34.34 -50.97
C GLU A 758 2.37 -34.62 -51.54
N ILE A 759 1.49 -35.19 -50.72
CA ILE A 759 0.17 -35.63 -51.11
C ILE A 759 -0.82 -35.04 -50.13
N ILE A 760 -1.83 -34.33 -50.61
CA ILE A 760 -2.79 -33.60 -49.78
C ILE A 760 -4.20 -34.03 -50.15
N GLN A 761 -5.01 -34.35 -49.14
CA GLN A 761 -6.42 -34.66 -49.32
C GLN A 761 -7.28 -33.42 -49.10
N LEU A 762 -7.97 -32.96 -50.15
CA LEU A 762 -8.98 -31.92 -50.06
C LEU A 762 -10.35 -32.56 -49.89
N VAL A 763 -10.82 -32.58 -48.64
CA VAL A 763 -12.03 -33.29 -48.21
C VAL A 763 -13.27 -32.57 -48.75
N GLY A 764 -14.10 -33.31 -49.51
CA GLY A 764 -15.35 -32.82 -50.08
C GLY A 764 -15.21 -31.88 -51.28
N VAL A 765 -13.98 -31.58 -51.72
CA VAL A 765 -13.74 -30.83 -52.96
C VAL A 765 -13.93 -31.76 -54.15
N THR A 766 -14.77 -31.36 -55.10
CA THR A 766 -15.13 -32.16 -56.28
C THR A 766 -15.25 -31.27 -57.51
N GLY A 767 -15.10 -31.84 -58.71
CA GLY A 767 -15.32 -31.11 -59.96
C GLY A 767 -14.25 -30.07 -60.31
N VAL A 768 -13.03 -30.22 -59.79
CA VAL A 768 -11.88 -29.37 -60.10
C VAL A 768 -11.61 -29.38 -61.61
N ALA A 769 -11.59 -28.19 -62.22
CA ALA A 769 -11.37 -27.97 -63.64
C ALA A 769 -9.88 -27.82 -63.99
N GLY A 770 -9.05 -27.40 -63.03
CA GLY A 770 -7.62 -27.23 -63.27
C GLY A 770 -6.81 -26.71 -62.08
N LEU A 771 -5.50 -26.85 -62.22
CA LEU A 771 -4.48 -26.24 -61.37
C LEU A 771 -3.87 -25.03 -62.09
N ALA A 772 -3.46 -24.04 -61.33
CA ALA A 772 -2.69 -22.90 -61.82
C ALA A 772 -1.61 -22.51 -60.83
N LEU A 773 -0.49 -21.99 -61.33
CA LEU A 773 0.52 -21.33 -60.51
C LEU A 773 0.04 -19.91 -60.20
N ASP A 774 0.22 -19.46 -58.96
CA ASP A 774 0.05 -18.06 -58.61
C ASP A 774 1.14 -17.23 -59.32
N GLY A 775 0.78 -16.49 -60.38
CA GLY A 775 1.72 -15.74 -61.22
C GLY A 775 1.53 -15.80 -62.75
N ASN A 776 0.47 -16.42 -63.27
CA ASN A 776 0.08 -16.29 -64.69
C ASN A 776 -0.45 -14.86 -64.98
N ALA A 777 -0.13 -14.30 -66.15
CA ALA A 777 -0.10 -12.86 -66.48
C ALA A 777 -1.41 -12.03 -66.36
N ASP A 778 -2.51 -12.62 -65.91
CA ASP A 778 -3.72 -11.86 -65.49
C ASP A 778 -3.64 -11.35 -64.04
N PHE A 779 -2.62 -11.73 -63.26
CA PHE A 779 -2.46 -11.35 -61.85
C PHE A 779 -0.97 -11.12 -61.49
N ALA A 780 -0.60 -9.91 -61.06
CA ALA A 780 0.77 -9.44 -60.92
C ALA A 780 1.52 -9.98 -59.68
N GLU A 781 2.78 -10.39 -59.91
CA GLU A 781 3.91 -10.78 -59.01
C GLU A 781 3.64 -11.70 -57.78
N GLY A 782 4.19 -12.93 -57.81
CA GLY A 782 4.51 -13.73 -56.60
C GLY A 782 4.61 -15.27 -56.75
N ALA A 783 5.85 -15.80 -56.88
CA ALA A 783 6.37 -17.16 -56.61
C ALA A 783 5.75 -18.44 -57.26
N ALA A 784 6.52 -19.11 -58.12
CA ALA A 784 6.21 -20.37 -58.84
C ALA A 784 6.04 -21.64 -57.97
N ASN A 785 5.72 -21.50 -56.68
CA ASN A 785 5.54 -22.60 -55.73
C ASN A 785 4.18 -22.61 -55.03
N THR A 786 3.27 -21.70 -55.43
CA THR A 786 1.92 -21.59 -54.88
C THR A 786 0.91 -22.06 -55.91
N ILE A 787 0.05 -23.01 -55.53
CA ILE A 787 -0.92 -23.68 -56.39
C ILE A 787 -2.33 -23.20 -56.04
N LEU A 788 -3.01 -22.72 -57.08
CA LEU A 788 -4.45 -22.44 -57.11
C LEU A 788 -5.18 -23.64 -57.70
N ILE A 789 -6.32 -23.99 -57.12
CA ILE A 789 -7.19 -25.08 -57.55
C ILE A 789 -8.54 -24.46 -57.91
N GLY A 790 -9.01 -24.66 -59.15
CA GLY A 790 -10.22 -24.02 -59.65
C GLY A 790 -11.11 -24.90 -60.49
#